data_AF-A0A674BCG9-F1
#
_entry.id   AF-A0A674BCG9-F1
#
_cell.length_a   1.000
_cell.length_b   1.000
_cell.length_c   1.000
_cell.angle_alpha   90.00
_cell.angle_beta   90.00
_cell.angle_gamma   90.00
#
_symmetry.space_group_name_H-M   'P 1'
#
loop_
_entity.id
_entity.type
_entity.pdbx_description
1 polymer ?
#
loop_
_entity_poly.entity_id
_entity_poly.type
_entity_poly.pdbx_seq_one_letter_code
_entity_poly.pdbx_strand_id
1 'polypeptide(L)'
;LSQHSYQILAVCMFGLILVSGSSFLSGQRHRTRLQRDRQARNNVRPNIILILTDDQDIELGSMQAMNKTRRIMEQGGTHFSNAFSTTPMCCPSRSSILTGKYVHNHHTFTNNENCSSPSWQAHHEPHTFAVHLNNSGYRTAFFGKYLNEYNGSYVPPGWREWVALVKNSRFYNYTLCRNGVREKHGSNYPKDYLTDIITNDSLNYFRSSKRMYPHRPVMMVLSHAAPHGPEDSAPQYSTAFPNASQHITPSYNYAPNPDKHWILRYTGPMKPVHMQFTNMLQRRRMQTLLSVDDCVDKVYNMLVETGELDNTYIVYTSDHGYHIGQYGLVKGKSMPYEFDIRVPFYIRGPNVDAGAINPHVVLNIDLAPTLLDMAGADVPSDMDGKSILKLLDADKPVNRFQVNKKGKMWRDSFLVERGSLLHKKADGKEVAQEENFLPKYQRVKDLCQKAEYQSSCEQPGQKWQCLEDPSGKLRLYKCKGMASLYAPRMQALMASMTSCLSFKTVTNAIYFNTLSLLGRWRCNTFVIITLKGITLVTPSEVKSTKSLTRNRWARSIPFELDGDLYAVDLEEGYRPVGLRNTSRPGERRRGVVLQENDDEEFSGMGVTARPTTIAGVCFPHRCSILMNDTVRCDGGLYKSLQAWKDHKLHIEHEIETLQTKIKNLREVKGHLKKVRPEECQCNTPSYLSKNKGMFRLDKKQWLMKEQKRRKKLRKLLKRLRNNDTCSMPGLTCFTHDNQHWQTAPFWTMGPFCACTSANNNTYWCLRTINDTHNFIFCEFATGFIEYFDLNTDPYQLINGVSTLDRTALNQMHQQLMELRSCKGHKQCNPETGESERHTHTYRTS
;
A
#
# COMPACT_ATOMS: atom_id res chain seq x y z
N LEU A 1 -39.86 -77.83 39.30
CA LEU A 1 -40.99 -77.06 39.86
C LEU A 1 -41.22 -75.90 38.88
N SER A 2 -42.11 -75.97 37.89
CA SER A 2 -43.60 -76.06 37.96
C SER A 2 -44.21 -74.72 38.43
N GLN A 3 -45.21 -74.07 37.80
CA GLN A 3 -45.91 -74.16 36.48
C GLN A 3 -46.66 -72.79 36.25
N HIS A 4 -47.35 -72.45 35.14
CA HIS A 4 -47.72 -73.20 33.93
C HIS A 4 -47.53 -72.41 32.60
N SER A 5 -48.60 -72.15 31.79
CA SER A 5 -48.51 -71.92 30.32
C SER A 5 -49.81 -71.38 29.68
N TYR A 6 -49.77 -70.98 28.39
CA TYR A 6 -50.89 -70.91 27.39
C TYR A 6 -51.91 -69.75 27.53
N GLN A 7 -52.67 -69.26 26.50
CA GLN A 7 -52.78 -69.37 25.01
C GLN A 7 -53.78 -68.25 24.50
N ILE A 8 -53.96 -67.83 23.22
CA ILE A 8 -53.17 -67.83 21.95
C ILE A 8 -53.80 -66.91 20.84
N LEU A 9 -52.98 -66.41 19.90
CA LEU A 9 -53.26 -65.97 18.49
C LEU A 9 -54.22 -64.80 18.07
N ALA A 10 -53.83 -64.23 16.90
CA ALA A 10 -54.62 -63.80 15.74
C ALA A 10 -55.15 -62.33 15.56
N VAL A 11 -55.28 -61.78 14.33
CA VAL A 11 -54.34 -61.65 13.17
C VAL A 11 -54.93 -60.75 12.04
N CYS A 12 -54.09 -59.89 11.44
CA CYS A 12 -54.18 -59.28 10.08
C CYS A 12 -55.32 -58.33 9.61
N MET A 13 -54.88 -57.15 9.11
CA MET A 13 -54.98 -56.66 7.70
C MET A 13 -55.89 -55.47 7.28
N PHE A 14 -55.31 -54.63 6.39
CA PHE A 14 -55.85 -53.54 5.52
C PHE A 14 -56.66 -52.37 6.17
N GLY A 15 -56.63 -51.13 5.67
CA GLY A 15 -55.73 -50.48 4.70
C GLY A 15 -56.39 -49.38 3.85
N LEU A 16 -55.80 -48.16 3.80
CA LEU A 16 -56.09 -47.02 2.85
C LEU A 16 -57.47 -46.29 3.11
N ILE A 17 -57.70 -44.96 2.91
CA ILE A 17 -56.87 -43.79 2.52
C ILE A 17 -57.54 -42.41 2.82
N LEU A 18 -56.73 -41.32 2.86
CA LEU A 18 -57.04 -39.86 2.65
C LEU A 18 -57.74 -38.93 3.70
N VAL A 19 -57.27 -37.66 3.70
CA VAL A 19 -57.91 -36.35 4.08
C VAL A 19 -58.24 -36.08 5.57
N SER A 20 -57.95 -34.91 6.19
CA SER A 20 -57.00 -33.78 5.93
C SER A 20 -56.89 -32.89 7.19
N GLY A 21 -55.92 -31.95 7.28
CA GLY A 21 -56.00 -30.79 8.22
C GLY A 21 -54.72 -30.40 8.98
N SER A 22 -54.15 -29.25 8.64
CA SER A 22 -53.01 -28.49 9.23
C SER A 22 -52.74 -28.68 10.74
N SER A 23 -51.51 -28.96 11.22
CA SER A 23 -50.19 -28.30 11.04
C SER A 23 -49.91 -27.09 11.93
N PHE A 24 -49.05 -27.27 12.94
CA PHE A 24 -47.98 -26.33 13.30
C PHE A 24 -46.77 -27.09 13.84
N LEU A 25 -45.56 -26.76 13.38
CA LEU A 25 -44.32 -27.48 13.68
C LEU A 25 -43.26 -26.52 14.24
N SER A 26 -42.70 -26.85 15.40
CA SER A 26 -41.42 -26.30 15.87
C SER A 26 -40.48 -27.46 16.18
N GLY A 27 -39.41 -27.59 15.41
CA GLY A 27 -38.61 -28.81 15.30
C GLY A 27 -37.11 -28.60 15.50
N GLN A 28 -36.68 -28.17 16.69
CA GLN A 28 -35.26 -28.17 17.05
C GLN A 28 -34.74 -29.62 17.17
N ARG A 29 -34.22 -30.17 16.07
CA ARG A 29 -33.52 -31.46 16.07
C ARG A 29 -32.17 -31.34 16.80
N HIS A 30 -32.15 -31.68 18.09
CA HIS A 30 -30.91 -32.04 18.78
C HIS A 30 -30.19 -33.17 18.01
N ARG A 31 -29.09 -32.86 17.32
CA ARG A 31 -28.22 -33.86 16.70
C ARG A 31 -27.65 -34.78 17.80
N THR A 32 -27.69 -36.09 17.56
CA THR A 32 -27.48 -37.07 18.63
C THR A 32 -26.01 -37.36 18.92
N ARG A 33 -25.72 -37.55 20.21
CA ARG A 33 -24.41 -37.92 20.81
C ARG A 33 -23.67 -39.03 20.06
N LEU A 34 -24.43 -39.96 19.47
CA LEU A 34 -23.94 -41.11 18.69
C LEU A 34 -23.07 -40.75 17.48
N GLN A 35 -23.29 -39.59 16.83
CA GLN A 35 -22.48 -39.18 15.67
C GLN A 35 -21.08 -38.71 16.12
N ARG A 36 -21.02 -37.98 17.24
CA ARG A 36 -19.77 -37.53 17.88
C ARG A 36 -18.93 -38.71 18.38
N ASP A 37 -19.57 -39.69 19.03
CA ASP A 37 -18.90 -40.91 19.50
C ASP A 37 -18.41 -41.80 18.32
N ARG A 38 -19.10 -41.82 17.18
CA ARG A 38 -18.64 -42.53 15.97
C ARG A 38 -17.39 -41.90 15.34
N GLN A 39 -17.32 -40.57 15.24
CA GLN A 39 -16.19 -39.89 14.62
C GLN A 39 -14.90 -40.11 15.43
N ALA A 40 -15.01 -40.08 16.76
CA ALA A 40 -13.91 -40.43 17.67
C ALA A 40 -13.54 -41.94 17.64
N ARG A 41 -14.51 -42.85 17.57
CA ARG A 41 -14.25 -44.31 17.55
C ARG A 41 -13.68 -44.83 16.22
N ASN A 42 -14.01 -44.19 15.10
CA ASN A 42 -13.63 -44.70 13.77
C ASN A 42 -12.30 -44.12 13.24
N ASN A 43 -11.63 -43.23 13.98
CA ASN A 43 -10.32 -42.67 13.63
C ASN A 43 -10.27 -41.98 12.24
N VAL A 44 -11.41 -41.47 11.78
CA VAL A 44 -11.55 -40.83 10.46
C VAL A 44 -11.13 -39.38 10.55
N ARG A 45 -10.01 -39.03 9.91
CA ARG A 45 -9.56 -37.64 9.79
C ARG A 45 -10.48 -36.85 8.85
N PRO A 46 -10.78 -35.57 9.15
CA PRO A 46 -11.68 -34.75 8.35
C PRO A 46 -11.00 -34.25 7.06
N ASN A 47 -11.80 -33.97 6.03
CA ASN A 47 -11.31 -33.19 4.89
C ASN A 47 -11.19 -31.71 5.28
N ILE A 48 -10.38 -30.96 4.55
CA ILE A 48 -10.10 -29.55 4.83
C ILE A 48 -10.12 -28.76 3.52
N ILE A 49 -10.96 -27.74 3.42
CA ILE A 49 -11.08 -26.85 2.26
C ILE A 49 -10.80 -25.42 2.71
N LEU A 50 -9.75 -24.81 2.17
CA LEU A 50 -9.43 -23.40 2.37
C LEU A 50 -9.83 -22.61 1.11
N ILE A 51 -10.87 -21.79 1.22
CA ILE A 51 -11.28 -20.84 0.19
C ILE A 51 -10.64 -19.50 0.54
N LEU A 52 -9.77 -19.03 -0.35
CA LEU A 52 -8.95 -17.83 -0.15
C LEU A 52 -9.22 -16.83 -1.28
N THR A 53 -9.63 -15.62 -0.93
CA THR A 53 -9.78 -14.51 -1.90
C THR A 53 -8.50 -13.66 -1.96
N ASP A 54 -8.51 -12.59 -2.77
CA ASP A 54 -7.35 -11.77 -3.07
C ASP A 54 -7.71 -10.29 -3.11
N ASP A 55 -7.16 -9.48 -2.19
CA ASP A 55 -7.56 -8.07 -1.97
C ASP A 55 -9.02 -7.88 -1.48
N GLN A 56 -9.56 -8.73 -0.59
CA GLN A 56 -10.93 -8.59 -0.08
C GLN A 56 -10.99 -7.95 1.32
N ASP A 57 -11.52 -6.72 1.36
CA ASP A 57 -11.91 -5.99 2.58
C ASP A 57 -13.10 -6.64 3.30
N ILE A 58 -13.29 -6.31 4.58
CA ILE A 58 -14.61 -6.40 5.24
C ILE A 58 -15.27 -5.03 5.41
N GLU A 59 -14.48 -3.98 5.69
CA GLU A 59 -14.94 -2.63 6.03
C GLU A 59 -15.63 -1.87 4.89
N LEU A 60 -15.35 -2.17 3.61
CA LEU A 60 -16.03 -1.55 2.46
C LEU A 60 -17.28 -2.32 2.04
N GLY A 61 -17.69 -3.32 2.84
CA GLY A 61 -18.92 -4.08 2.67
C GLY A 61 -18.84 -5.21 1.65
N SER A 62 -17.66 -5.70 1.26
CA SER A 62 -17.52 -6.72 0.20
C SER A 62 -18.39 -7.97 0.43
N MET A 63 -18.53 -8.42 1.69
CA MET A 63 -19.34 -9.59 2.07
C MET A 63 -20.85 -9.39 1.84
N GLN A 64 -21.33 -8.15 1.67
CA GLN A 64 -22.74 -7.88 1.30
C GLN A 64 -23.07 -8.35 -0.12
N ALA A 65 -22.06 -8.55 -0.98
CA ALA A 65 -22.23 -9.15 -2.29
C ALA A 65 -22.39 -10.68 -2.24
N MET A 66 -21.99 -11.34 -1.15
CA MET A 66 -21.76 -12.79 -1.07
C MET A 66 -22.82 -13.49 -0.20
N ASN A 67 -24.08 -13.35 -0.62
CA ASN A 67 -25.22 -13.80 0.17
C ASN A 67 -25.31 -15.33 0.31
N LYS A 68 -24.86 -16.11 -0.69
CA LYS A 68 -24.84 -17.59 -0.58
C LYS A 68 -23.79 -18.02 0.44
N THR A 69 -22.59 -17.45 0.36
CA THR A 69 -21.45 -17.68 1.26
C THR A 69 -21.82 -17.33 2.68
N ARG A 70 -22.34 -16.12 2.93
CA ARG A 70 -22.81 -15.71 4.26
C ARG A 70 -23.85 -16.68 4.80
N ARG A 71 -24.90 -17.01 4.03
CA ARG A 71 -25.91 -17.99 4.42
C ARG A 71 -25.30 -19.36 4.79
N ILE A 72 -24.42 -19.91 3.96
CA ILE A 72 -23.81 -21.23 4.15
C ILE A 72 -22.86 -21.27 5.36
N MET A 73 -22.08 -20.21 5.56
CA MET A 73 -21.02 -20.17 6.55
C MET A 73 -21.50 -19.66 7.92
N GLU A 74 -22.40 -18.68 7.95
CA GLU A 74 -22.99 -18.15 9.20
C GLU A 74 -24.00 -19.14 9.79
N GLN A 75 -24.97 -19.63 9.00
CA GLN A 75 -26.05 -20.48 9.54
C GLN A 75 -25.62 -21.90 9.94
N GLY A 76 -24.40 -22.31 9.58
CA GLY A 76 -23.87 -23.66 9.82
C GLY A 76 -22.43 -23.70 10.30
N GLY A 77 -21.89 -22.57 10.76
CA GLY A 77 -20.54 -22.43 11.25
C GLY A 77 -20.38 -21.19 12.12
N THR A 78 -19.13 -20.83 12.40
CA THR A 78 -18.73 -19.71 13.25
C THR A 78 -18.08 -18.60 12.41
N HIS A 79 -18.49 -17.35 12.65
CA HIS A 79 -17.85 -16.14 12.13
C HIS A 79 -16.89 -15.55 13.16
N PHE A 80 -15.66 -15.22 12.77
CA PHE A 80 -14.73 -14.48 13.64
C PHE A 80 -14.77 -12.99 13.28
N SER A 81 -15.29 -12.15 14.18
CA SER A 81 -15.47 -10.70 13.92
C SER A 81 -14.14 -9.92 13.91
N ASN A 82 -13.09 -10.50 14.49
CA ASN A 82 -11.80 -9.87 14.74
C ASN A 82 -10.69 -10.66 14.04
N ALA A 83 -10.79 -10.75 12.70
CA ALA A 83 -9.82 -11.46 11.87
C ALA A 83 -8.97 -10.51 11.02
N PHE A 84 -7.65 -10.74 11.02
CA PHE A 84 -6.68 -9.79 10.45
C PHE A 84 -5.54 -10.45 9.68
N SER A 85 -5.01 -9.70 8.73
CA SER A 85 -3.76 -9.97 8.06
C SER A 85 -2.61 -9.23 8.75
N THR A 86 -1.58 -9.98 9.15
CA THR A 86 -0.35 -9.42 9.74
C THR A 86 0.44 -8.55 8.77
N THR A 87 0.10 -8.54 7.47
CA THR A 87 0.75 -7.70 6.48
C THR A 87 -0.17 -7.41 5.27
N PRO A 88 -0.51 -6.14 4.98
CA PRO A 88 -1.47 -5.78 3.93
C PRO A 88 -0.88 -5.82 2.50
N MET A 89 -0.23 -6.93 2.14
CA MET A 89 0.45 -7.18 0.87
C MET A 89 0.41 -8.66 0.48
N CYS A 90 -0.01 -8.97 -0.76
CA CYS A 90 -0.33 -10.35 -1.18
C CYS A 90 0.78 -11.39 -0.94
N CYS A 91 1.99 -11.20 -1.49
CA CYS A 91 3.04 -12.22 -1.41
C CYS A 91 3.64 -12.36 0.00
N PRO A 92 3.84 -11.26 0.76
CA PRO A 92 4.07 -11.31 2.20
C PRO A 92 2.98 -12.15 2.92
N SER A 93 1.70 -11.75 2.86
CA SER A 93 0.62 -12.44 3.58
C SER A 93 0.46 -13.90 3.17
N ARG A 94 0.51 -14.21 1.88
CA ARG A 94 0.43 -15.60 1.39
C ARG A 94 1.63 -16.43 1.84
N SER A 95 2.82 -15.83 2.02
CA SER A 95 3.94 -16.50 2.67
C SER A 95 3.63 -16.78 4.15
N SER A 96 3.02 -15.83 4.85
CA SER A 96 2.57 -15.98 6.25
C SER A 96 1.52 -17.09 6.40
N ILE A 97 0.53 -17.15 5.51
CA ILE A 97 -0.52 -18.21 5.46
C ILE A 97 0.10 -19.58 5.20
N LEU A 98 1.08 -19.68 4.27
CA LEU A 98 1.71 -20.95 3.90
C LEU A 98 2.65 -21.50 4.98
N THR A 99 3.32 -20.62 5.74
CA THR A 99 4.39 -20.98 6.70
C THR A 99 3.98 -20.87 8.16
N GLY A 100 2.90 -20.15 8.47
CA GLY A 100 2.49 -19.82 9.84
C GLY A 100 3.37 -18.76 10.52
N LYS A 101 4.08 -17.92 9.76
CA LYS A 101 5.12 -17.00 10.28
C LYS A 101 4.90 -15.53 9.94
N TYR A 102 5.42 -14.65 10.78
CA TYR A 102 5.51 -13.21 10.52
C TYR A 102 6.52 -12.87 9.40
N VAL A 103 6.41 -11.67 8.84
CA VAL A 103 7.22 -11.22 7.71
C VAL A 103 8.68 -11.07 8.08
N HIS A 104 8.98 -10.63 9.30
CA HIS A 104 10.34 -10.60 9.83
C HIS A 104 10.98 -11.99 9.98
N ASN A 105 10.20 -13.08 9.99
CA ASN A 105 10.69 -14.46 10.13
C ASN A 105 10.74 -15.27 8.82
N HIS A 106 9.94 -14.94 7.79
CA HIS A 106 10.06 -15.53 6.44
C HIS A 106 10.67 -14.57 5.39
N HIS A 107 11.03 -13.35 5.80
CA HIS A 107 11.77 -12.35 5.02
C HIS A 107 11.17 -12.01 3.62
N THR A 108 9.85 -12.16 3.43
CA THR A 108 9.16 -11.79 2.18
C THR A 108 8.51 -10.42 2.35
N PHE A 109 9.29 -9.36 2.21
CA PHE A 109 8.84 -8.00 2.57
C PHE A 109 7.96 -7.31 1.51
N THR A 110 7.99 -7.75 0.24
CA THR A 110 7.18 -7.18 -0.84
C THR A 110 6.81 -8.21 -1.90
N ASN A 111 5.82 -7.89 -2.77
CA ASN A 111 5.45 -8.71 -3.93
C ASN A 111 6.56 -8.91 -4.98
N ASN A 112 7.76 -8.33 -4.80
CA ASN A 112 8.90 -8.45 -5.71
C ASN A 112 10.20 -8.90 -5.02
N GLU A 113 10.18 -9.11 -3.69
CA GLU A 113 11.36 -9.34 -2.86
C GLU A 113 11.16 -10.56 -1.96
N ASN A 114 12.07 -11.52 -2.09
CA ASN A 114 11.97 -12.93 -1.66
C ASN A 114 10.75 -13.73 -2.18
N CYS A 115 9.68 -13.07 -2.61
CA CYS A 115 8.47 -13.64 -3.20
C CYS A 115 8.80 -14.69 -4.28
N SER A 116 8.44 -15.97 -4.04
CA SER A 116 8.78 -17.13 -4.89
C SER A 116 10.25 -17.22 -5.30
N SER A 117 11.18 -16.64 -4.55
CA SER A 117 12.60 -16.62 -4.93
C SER A 117 13.24 -18.01 -4.75
N PRO A 118 14.38 -18.30 -5.41
CA PRO A 118 15.13 -19.52 -5.13
C PRO A 118 15.57 -19.67 -3.66
N SER A 119 15.65 -18.57 -2.90
CA SER A 119 15.90 -18.63 -1.45
C SER A 119 14.65 -19.08 -0.69
N TRP A 120 13.48 -18.54 -1.04
CA TRP A 120 12.20 -18.91 -0.42
C TRP A 120 11.81 -20.36 -0.74
N GLN A 121 12.02 -20.78 -2.00
CA GLN A 121 11.87 -22.17 -2.48
C GLN A 121 12.77 -23.16 -1.72
N ALA A 122 13.98 -22.74 -1.33
CA ALA A 122 14.91 -23.61 -0.60
C ALA A 122 14.66 -23.68 0.91
N HIS A 123 14.22 -22.59 1.54
CA HIS A 123 14.16 -22.49 3.02
C HIS A 123 12.74 -22.54 3.60
N HIS A 124 11.72 -22.04 2.89
CA HIS A 124 10.37 -21.88 3.42
C HIS A 124 9.36 -22.82 2.76
N GLU A 125 9.43 -22.98 1.43
CA GLU A 125 8.52 -23.83 0.67
C GLU A 125 8.46 -25.30 1.15
N PRO A 126 9.59 -25.95 1.52
CA PRO A 126 9.59 -27.31 2.07
C PRO A 126 8.97 -27.44 3.47
N HIS A 127 8.78 -26.32 4.16
CA HIS A 127 8.26 -26.23 5.54
C HIS A 127 6.86 -25.57 5.58
N THR A 128 6.14 -25.61 4.45
CA THR A 128 4.76 -25.12 4.38
C THR A 128 3.76 -26.17 4.87
N PHE A 129 2.59 -25.75 5.36
CA PHE A 129 1.56 -26.67 5.87
C PHE A 129 1.21 -27.79 4.87
N ALA A 130 1.30 -27.52 3.57
CA ALA A 130 1.02 -28.47 2.50
C ALA A 130 1.97 -29.68 2.51
N VAL A 131 3.26 -29.46 2.79
CA VAL A 131 4.26 -30.53 2.90
C VAL A 131 3.95 -31.39 4.12
N HIS A 132 3.72 -30.77 5.27
CA HIS A 132 3.35 -31.47 6.51
C HIS A 132 2.06 -32.30 6.34
N LEU A 133 1.01 -31.75 5.71
CA LEU A 133 -0.25 -32.49 5.45
C LEU A 133 -0.09 -33.62 4.44
N ASN A 134 0.62 -33.40 3.33
CA ASN A 134 0.88 -34.49 2.37
C ASN A 134 1.68 -35.63 3.01
N ASN A 135 2.65 -35.30 3.87
CA ASN A 135 3.46 -36.27 4.60
C ASN A 135 2.64 -37.01 5.67
N SER A 136 1.66 -36.36 6.31
CA SER A 136 0.73 -37.00 7.23
C SER A 136 -0.29 -37.94 6.53
N GLY A 137 -0.35 -37.91 5.20
CA GLY A 137 -1.11 -38.84 4.35
C GLY A 137 -2.28 -38.23 3.57
N TYR A 138 -2.52 -36.92 3.70
CA TYR A 138 -3.59 -36.23 2.98
C TYR A 138 -3.39 -36.25 1.46
N ARG A 139 -4.52 -36.17 0.73
CA ARG A 139 -4.54 -35.86 -0.70
C ARG A 139 -4.67 -34.36 -0.88
N THR A 140 -3.53 -33.70 -1.11
CA THR A 140 -3.38 -32.24 -1.20
C THR A 140 -3.57 -31.71 -2.62
N ALA A 141 -4.30 -30.60 -2.78
CA ALA A 141 -4.48 -29.92 -4.06
C ALA A 141 -4.52 -28.38 -3.94
N PHE A 142 -4.04 -27.68 -4.96
CA PHE A 142 -4.03 -26.22 -5.02
C PHE A 142 -4.56 -25.69 -6.35
N PHE A 143 -5.52 -24.77 -6.30
CA PHE A 143 -6.15 -24.16 -7.46
C PHE A 143 -6.08 -22.63 -7.35
N GLY A 144 -5.54 -21.94 -8.36
CA GLY A 144 -5.54 -20.48 -8.46
C GLY A 144 -4.23 -19.78 -8.05
N LYS A 145 -4.32 -18.61 -7.38
CA LYS A 145 -3.17 -17.71 -7.14
C LYS A 145 -2.26 -18.22 -6.01
N TYR A 146 -1.07 -18.71 -6.36
CA TYR A 146 -0.04 -19.05 -5.37
C TYR A 146 0.67 -17.81 -4.82
N LEU A 147 1.68 -17.30 -5.53
CA LEU A 147 2.55 -16.20 -5.11
C LEU A 147 2.95 -15.33 -6.32
N ASN A 148 3.11 -14.02 -6.12
CA ASN A 148 3.14 -13.03 -7.21
C ASN A 148 4.24 -13.19 -8.28
N GLU A 149 5.39 -13.78 -7.95
CA GLU A 149 6.49 -14.05 -8.91
C GLU A 149 6.65 -15.55 -9.23
N TYR A 150 5.68 -16.40 -8.85
CA TYR A 150 5.66 -17.81 -9.26
C TYR A 150 5.64 -17.92 -10.79
N ASN A 151 6.54 -18.76 -11.33
CA ASN A 151 6.94 -18.73 -12.72
C ASN A 151 6.35 -19.87 -13.58
N GLY A 152 5.67 -20.84 -12.95
CA GLY A 152 5.17 -22.04 -13.63
C GLY A 152 6.27 -22.95 -14.19
N SER A 153 7.45 -23.07 -13.53
CA SER A 153 8.53 -23.96 -13.98
C SER A 153 8.72 -25.24 -13.14
N TYR A 154 7.92 -25.43 -12.09
CA TYR A 154 7.93 -26.56 -11.16
C TYR A 154 6.59 -26.59 -10.40
N VAL A 155 6.27 -27.74 -9.81
CA VAL A 155 5.20 -27.86 -8.79
C VAL A 155 5.86 -27.73 -7.42
N PRO A 156 5.43 -26.81 -6.54
CA PRO A 156 5.93 -26.75 -5.17
C PRO A 156 5.74 -28.06 -4.41
N PRO A 157 6.66 -28.44 -3.51
CA PRO A 157 6.51 -29.63 -2.67
C PRO A 157 5.21 -29.59 -1.85
N GLY A 158 4.68 -30.78 -1.54
CA GLY A 158 3.48 -30.93 -0.71
C GLY A 158 2.15 -30.92 -1.47
N TRP A 159 2.12 -30.69 -2.78
CA TRP A 159 0.89 -30.73 -3.59
C TRP A 159 0.85 -31.94 -4.52
N ARG A 160 -0.29 -32.64 -4.60
CA ARG A 160 -0.50 -33.78 -5.52
C ARG A 160 -1.27 -33.41 -6.79
N GLU A 161 -2.11 -32.38 -6.70
CA GLU A 161 -2.72 -31.71 -7.85
C GLU A 161 -2.43 -30.21 -7.75
N TRP A 162 -2.04 -29.61 -8.86
CA TRP A 162 -1.51 -28.25 -8.90
C TRP A 162 -2.01 -27.54 -10.14
N VAL A 163 -2.89 -26.55 -9.97
CA VAL A 163 -3.49 -25.74 -11.05
C VAL A 163 -3.28 -24.26 -10.70
N ALA A 164 -2.04 -23.80 -10.72
CA ALA A 164 -1.67 -22.49 -10.18
C ALA A 164 -1.45 -21.40 -11.24
N LEU A 165 -1.90 -20.19 -10.94
CA LEU A 165 -1.73 -19.01 -11.79
C LEU A 165 -0.26 -18.57 -11.87
N VAL A 166 0.26 -18.39 -13.09
CA VAL A 166 1.62 -17.90 -13.31
C VAL A 166 1.67 -16.37 -13.13
N LYS A 167 2.30 -15.94 -12.04
CA LYS A 167 2.46 -14.56 -11.55
C LYS A 167 1.17 -13.95 -10.95
N ASN A 168 0.88 -12.70 -11.29
CA ASN A 168 -0.20 -11.90 -10.68
C ASN A 168 -1.59 -12.29 -11.17
N SER A 169 -2.56 -12.03 -10.29
CA SER A 169 -4.02 -12.13 -10.44
C SER A 169 -4.54 -11.59 -11.77
N ARG A 170 -5.41 -12.38 -12.43
CA ARG A 170 -6.12 -12.08 -13.68
C ARG A 170 -7.37 -12.95 -13.78
N PHE A 171 -8.41 -12.48 -14.47
CA PHE A 171 -9.59 -13.29 -14.81
C PHE A 171 -9.56 -13.87 -16.23
N TYR A 172 -8.79 -13.23 -17.13
CA TYR A 172 -8.63 -13.56 -18.55
C TYR A 172 -7.18 -13.30 -19.01
N ASN A 173 -6.80 -13.84 -20.16
CA ASN A 173 -5.50 -13.65 -20.81
C ASN A 173 -4.31 -13.99 -19.89
N TYR A 174 -4.29 -15.20 -19.35
CA TYR A 174 -3.32 -15.67 -18.36
C TYR A 174 -2.64 -17.00 -18.77
N THR A 175 -1.88 -17.56 -17.84
CA THR A 175 -1.24 -18.87 -17.98
C THR A 175 -1.37 -19.61 -16.66
N LEU A 176 -1.90 -20.82 -16.68
CA LEU A 176 -1.88 -21.75 -15.56
C LEU A 176 -0.65 -22.65 -15.64
N CYS A 177 -0.20 -23.14 -14.49
CA CYS A 177 0.67 -24.30 -14.41
C CYS A 177 -0.14 -25.47 -13.88
N ARG A 178 -0.48 -26.42 -14.75
CA ARG A 178 -1.16 -27.68 -14.42
C ARG A 178 -0.13 -28.79 -14.27
N ASN A 179 0.08 -29.25 -13.04
CA ASN A 179 1.03 -30.32 -12.69
C ASN A 179 2.42 -30.19 -13.36
N GLY A 180 2.93 -28.95 -13.48
CA GLY A 180 4.23 -28.63 -14.09
C GLY A 180 4.18 -28.20 -15.56
N VAL A 181 3.10 -28.52 -16.29
CA VAL A 181 2.85 -28.07 -17.67
C VAL A 181 2.27 -26.66 -17.66
N ARG A 182 2.55 -25.81 -18.65
CA ARG A 182 2.00 -24.45 -18.75
C ARG A 182 0.93 -24.33 -19.83
N GLU A 183 -0.29 -24.03 -19.40
CA GLU A 183 -1.49 -23.89 -20.23
C GLU A 183 -1.84 -22.40 -20.40
N LYS A 184 -2.17 -21.96 -21.61
CA LYS A 184 -2.56 -20.56 -21.90
C LYS A 184 -4.07 -20.46 -22.07
N HIS A 185 -4.65 -19.45 -21.43
CA HIS A 185 -6.08 -19.12 -21.55
C HIS A 185 -6.27 -17.76 -22.20
N GLY A 186 -7.30 -17.64 -23.04
CA GLY A 186 -7.69 -16.43 -23.75
C GLY A 186 -8.68 -15.58 -22.95
N SER A 187 -9.73 -15.12 -23.62
CA SER A 187 -10.79 -14.26 -23.05
C SER A 187 -12.21 -14.73 -23.39
N ASN A 188 -12.37 -16.01 -23.78
CA ASN A 188 -13.68 -16.58 -24.10
C ASN A 188 -14.34 -17.11 -22.81
N TYR A 189 -15.28 -16.35 -22.25
CA TYR A 189 -15.85 -16.57 -20.90
C TYR A 189 -16.10 -18.05 -20.52
N PRO A 190 -16.88 -18.86 -21.27
CA PRO A 190 -17.19 -20.25 -20.88
C PRO A 190 -16.01 -21.25 -20.92
N LYS A 191 -14.82 -20.81 -21.35
CA LYS A 191 -13.59 -21.63 -21.46
C LYS A 191 -12.39 -21.05 -20.72
N ASP A 192 -12.36 -19.73 -20.51
CA ASP A 192 -11.19 -19.00 -20.04
C ASP A 192 -11.40 -18.27 -18.70
N TYR A 193 -12.60 -18.18 -18.15
CA TYR A 193 -12.81 -17.42 -16.90
C TYR A 193 -12.21 -18.15 -15.68
N LEU A 194 -11.16 -17.58 -15.10
CA LEU A 194 -10.33 -18.26 -14.11
C LEU A 194 -11.12 -18.81 -12.90
N THR A 195 -12.10 -18.06 -12.41
CA THR A 195 -12.89 -18.47 -11.23
C THR A 195 -13.70 -19.74 -11.49
N ASP A 196 -14.26 -19.92 -12.68
CA ASP A 196 -15.00 -21.14 -13.04
C ASP A 196 -14.07 -22.33 -13.27
N ILE A 197 -12.87 -22.13 -13.84
CA ILE A 197 -11.87 -23.20 -13.99
C ILE A 197 -11.40 -23.68 -12.61
N ILE A 198 -11.01 -22.77 -11.71
CA ILE A 198 -10.64 -23.09 -10.31
C ILE A 198 -11.76 -23.89 -9.62
N THR A 199 -13.00 -23.43 -9.78
CA THR A 199 -14.17 -24.08 -9.18
C THR A 199 -14.34 -25.50 -9.74
N ASN A 200 -14.49 -25.64 -11.05
CA ASN A 200 -14.80 -26.92 -11.69
C ASN A 200 -13.69 -27.95 -11.49
N ASP A 201 -12.42 -27.56 -11.61
CA ASP A 201 -11.27 -28.44 -11.38
C ASP A 201 -11.21 -28.94 -9.93
N SER A 202 -11.50 -28.07 -8.94
CA SER A 202 -11.51 -28.49 -7.53
C SER A 202 -12.63 -29.48 -7.19
N LEU A 203 -13.84 -29.27 -7.75
CA LEU A 203 -14.99 -30.17 -7.59
C LEU A 203 -14.71 -31.53 -8.25
N ASN A 204 -14.13 -31.52 -9.46
CA ASN A 204 -13.72 -32.72 -10.18
C ASN A 204 -12.62 -33.48 -9.44
N TYR A 205 -11.63 -32.77 -8.88
CA TYR A 205 -10.59 -33.38 -8.05
C TYR A 205 -11.18 -34.02 -6.79
N PHE A 206 -12.04 -33.32 -6.04
CA PHE A 206 -12.61 -33.87 -4.80
C PHE A 206 -13.44 -35.13 -5.07
N ARG A 207 -14.37 -35.08 -6.04
CA ARG A 207 -15.19 -36.23 -6.45
C ARG A 207 -14.32 -37.41 -6.93
N SER A 208 -13.31 -37.16 -7.76
CA SER A 208 -12.40 -38.20 -8.25
C SER A 208 -11.51 -38.78 -7.15
N SER A 209 -11.03 -37.93 -6.24
CA SER A 209 -10.21 -38.29 -5.09
C SER A 209 -10.98 -39.20 -4.13
N LYS A 210 -12.24 -38.87 -3.81
CA LYS A 210 -13.11 -39.70 -2.97
C LYS A 210 -13.55 -40.99 -3.66
N ARG A 211 -13.82 -40.98 -4.96
CA ARG A 211 -14.11 -42.20 -5.74
C ARG A 211 -12.93 -43.18 -5.76
N MET A 212 -11.69 -42.67 -5.86
CA MET A 212 -10.49 -43.51 -5.96
C MET A 212 -9.88 -43.89 -4.60
N TYR A 213 -10.05 -43.05 -3.57
CA TYR A 213 -9.51 -43.25 -2.23
C TYR A 213 -10.49 -42.82 -1.13
N PRO A 214 -11.63 -43.52 -0.92
CA PRO A 214 -12.71 -43.08 -0.03
C PRO A 214 -12.23 -42.68 1.39
N HIS A 215 -11.34 -43.48 1.97
CA HIS A 215 -10.82 -43.29 3.33
C HIS A 215 -9.62 -42.34 3.45
N ARG A 216 -9.10 -41.77 2.34
CA ARG A 216 -8.04 -40.74 2.42
C ARG A 216 -8.67 -39.36 2.53
N PRO A 217 -8.32 -38.55 3.53
CA PRO A 217 -8.85 -37.20 3.65
C PRO A 217 -8.26 -36.30 2.56
N VAL A 218 -9.07 -35.38 2.05
CA VAL A 218 -8.66 -34.36 1.07
C VAL A 218 -8.29 -33.08 1.79
N MET A 219 -7.20 -32.43 1.38
CA MET A 219 -6.98 -31.02 1.67
C MET A 219 -6.89 -30.26 0.34
N MET A 220 -7.67 -29.19 0.18
CA MET A 220 -7.54 -28.36 -1.01
C MET A 220 -7.65 -26.85 -0.73
N VAL A 221 -6.86 -26.08 -1.48
CA VAL A 221 -6.91 -24.61 -1.47
C VAL A 221 -7.54 -24.11 -2.76
N LEU A 222 -8.62 -23.35 -2.65
CA LEU A 222 -9.28 -22.63 -3.74
C LEU A 222 -8.90 -21.15 -3.58
N SER A 223 -7.77 -20.76 -4.18
CA SER A 223 -7.22 -19.41 -4.06
C SER A 223 -7.63 -18.55 -5.25
N HIS A 224 -8.81 -17.95 -5.17
CA HIS A 224 -9.38 -17.10 -6.20
C HIS A 224 -8.58 -15.81 -6.43
N ALA A 225 -8.71 -15.24 -7.63
CA ALA A 225 -8.12 -13.95 -8.00
C ALA A 225 -9.04 -12.75 -7.69
N ALA A 226 -10.29 -12.99 -7.27
CA ALA A 226 -11.22 -11.93 -6.91
C ALA A 226 -11.03 -11.47 -5.46
N PRO A 227 -11.26 -10.17 -5.14
CA PRO A 227 -11.58 -9.05 -6.04
C PRO A 227 -10.36 -8.20 -6.48
N HIS A 228 -9.17 -8.80 -6.67
CA HIS A 228 -7.97 -8.11 -7.17
C HIS A 228 -8.11 -7.69 -8.66
N GLY A 229 -7.59 -6.51 -9.00
CA GLY A 229 -7.65 -5.97 -10.37
C GLY A 229 -6.77 -6.68 -11.42
N PRO A 230 -7.09 -6.60 -12.72
CA PRO A 230 -8.22 -5.86 -13.31
C PRO A 230 -9.54 -6.55 -13.00
N GLU A 231 -10.52 -5.75 -12.61
CA GLU A 231 -11.76 -6.21 -11.97
C GLU A 231 -12.79 -6.65 -13.03
N ASP A 232 -12.45 -7.69 -13.79
CA ASP A 232 -13.22 -8.26 -14.92
C ASP A 232 -14.14 -9.41 -14.43
N SER A 233 -15.44 -9.16 -14.33
CA SER A 233 -16.41 -10.15 -13.85
C SER A 233 -16.79 -11.19 -14.92
N ALA A 234 -17.54 -12.21 -14.50
CA ALA A 234 -18.36 -13.00 -15.41
C ALA A 234 -19.44 -12.10 -16.07
N PRO A 235 -19.80 -12.31 -17.36
CA PRO A 235 -20.72 -11.42 -18.08
C PRO A 235 -22.09 -11.26 -17.42
N GLN A 236 -22.65 -12.33 -16.85
CA GLN A 236 -23.96 -12.32 -16.17
C GLN A 236 -24.01 -11.43 -14.90
N TYR A 237 -22.86 -11.00 -14.39
CA TYR A 237 -22.77 -10.11 -13.23
C TYR A 237 -22.40 -8.66 -13.60
N SER A 238 -22.12 -8.36 -14.87
CA SER A 238 -21.67 -7.03 -15.34
C SER A 238 -22.64 -5.87 -15.03
N THR A 239 -23.92 -6.17 -14.80
CA THR A 239 -24.97 -5.20 -14.44
C THR A 239 -25.28 -5.11 -12.94
N ALA A 240 -24.72 -6.00 -12.11
CA ALA A 240 -25.04 -6.07 -10.68
C ALA A 240 -24.49 -4.86 -9.89
N PHE A 241 -25.11 -4.56 -8.75
CA PHE A 241 -24.74 -3.48 -7.82
C PHE A 241 -24.66 -2.05 -8.44
N PRO A 242 -25.68 -1.57 -9.19
CA PRO A 242 -25.66 -0.24 -9.78
C PRO A 242 -25.45 0.87 -8.73
N ASN A 243 -26.12 0.78 -7.58
CA ASN A 243 -26.14 1.83 -6.55
C ASN A 243 -25.25 1.51 -5.34
N ALA A 244 -24.09 0.87 -5.56
CA ALA A 244 -23.15 0.53 -4.50
C ALA A 244 -22.44 1.76 -3.91
N SER A 245 -22.70 2.05 -2.63
CA SER A 245 -22.14 3.17 -1.89
C SER A 245 -21.39 2.76 -0.61
N GLN A 246 -21.34 1.47 -0.27
CA GLN A 246 -20.78 0.94 0.98
C GLN A 246 -19.34 1.42 1.28
N HIS A 247 -18.50 1.59 0.26
CA HIS A 247 -17.14 2.11 0.39
C HIS A 247 -17.04 3.61 0.75
N ILE A 248 -18.15 4.34 0.82
CA ILE A 248 -18.21 5.77 1.20
C ILE A 248 -18.35 5.86 2.74
N THR A 249 -17.25 5.52 3.42
CA THR A 249 -17.09 5.67 4.87
C THR A 249 -16.82 7.13 5.26
N PRO A 250 -16.88 7.53 6.55
CA PRO A 250 -16.40 8.85 6.98
C PRO A 250 -14.93 9.15 6.66
N SER A 251 -14.10 8.11 6.47
CA SER A 251 -12.72 8.21 5.98
C SER A 251 -12.60 8.32 4.45
N TYR A 252 -13.66 8.10 3.68
CA TYR A 252 -13.68 8.27 2.23
C TYR A 252 -13.49 9.74 1.85
N ASN A 253 -12.52 10.02 0.98
CA ASN A 253 -12.12 11.36 0.56
C ASN A 253 -11.67 12.31 1.70
N TYR A 254 -11.40 11.79 2.90
CA TYR A 254 -10.90 12.58 4.04
C TYR A 254 -9.43 12.95 3.81
N ALA A 255 -9.17 14.10 3.18
CA ALA A 255 -7.84 14.53 2.76
C ALA A 255 -7.72 16.06 2.66
N PRO A 256 -6.52 16.66 2.85
CA PRO A 256 -5.25 16.01 3.19
C PRO A 256 -5.13 15.66 4.68
N ASN A 257 -4.22 14.76 5.03
CA ASN A 257 -4.03 14.26 6.40
C ASN A 257 -2.64 14.67 6.93
N PRO A 258 -2.47 15.89 7.46
CA PRO A 258 -1.17 16.36 7.97
C PRO A 258 -0.73 15.62 9.25
N ASP A 259 -1.68 15.05 9.99
CA ASP A 259 -1.53 14.30 11.24
C ASP A 259 -1.10 12.83 11.05
N LYS A 260 -1.06 12.34 9.81
CA LYS A 260 -0.73 10.94 9.46
C LYS A 260 0.61 10.85 8.73
N HIS A 261 1.03 9.64 8.38
CA HIS A 261 2.32 9.36 7.74
C HIS A 261 2.44 10.02 6.36
N TRP A 262 3.68 10.21 5.91
CA TRP A 262 4.03 11.08 4.78
C TRP A 262 3.21 10.89 3.49
N ILE A 263 2.76 9.67 3.17
CA ILE A 263 1.94 9.42 1.96
C ILE A 263 0.60 10.18 2.03
N LEU A 264 -0.06 10.18 3.18
CA LEU A 264 -1.37 10.82 3.38
C LEU A 264 -1.26 12.35 3.53
N ARG A 265 -0.07 12.87 3.84
CA ARG A 265 0.24 14.32 3.79
C ARG A 265 0.30 14.85 2.35
N TYR A 266 0.80 14.04 1.40
CA TYR A 266 0.83 14.38 -0.02
C TYR A 266 -0.46 14.02 -0.78
N THR A 267 -1.34 13.22 -0.16
CA THR A 267 -2.64 12.85 -0.75
C THR A 267 -3.64 13.96 -0.47
N GLY A 268 -4.03 14.69 -1.51
CA GLY A 268 -5.09 15.71 -1.44
C GLY A 268 -6.48 15.16 -1.75
N PRO A 269 -7.53 16.02 -1.70
CA PRO A 269 -8.89 15.64 -2.07
C PRO A 269 -8.98 14.99 -3.46
N MET A 270 -9.83 13.98 -3.57
CA MET A 270 -10.14 13.30 -4.82
C MET A 270 -10.85 14.24 -5.80
N LYS A 271 -10.43 14.17 -7.06
CA LYS A 271 -11.10 14.84 -8.18
C LYS A 271 -12.41 14.11 -8.50
N PRO A 272 -13.41 14.76 -9.13
CA PRO A 272 -14.66 14.09 -9.53
C PRO A 272 -14.44 12.82 -10.37
N VAL A 273 -13.43 12.83 -11.25
CA VAL A 273 -13.03 11.64 -12.03
C VAL A 273 -12.51 10.48 -11.17
N HIS A 274 -11.83 10.77 -10.04
CA HIS A 274 -11.43 9.74 -9.08
C HIS A 274 -12.65 9.16 -8.35
N MET A 275 -13.62 10.01 -7.95
CA MET A 275 -14.83 9.58 -7.25
C MET A 275 -15.76 8.74 -8.15
N GLN A 276 -15.85 9.07 -9.44
CA GLN A 276 -16.55 8.22 -10.40
C GLN A 276 -15.84 6.88 -10.60
N PHE A 277 -14.50 6.89 -10.61
CA PHE A 277 -13.70 5.67 -10.69
C PHE A 277 -13.84 4.78 -9.44
N THR A 278 -13.83 5.33 -8.21
CA THR A 278 -14.02 4.55 -6.97
C THR A 278 -15.38 3.85 -6.94
N ASN A 279 -16.45 4.59 -7.26
CA ASN A 279 -17.81 4.03 -7.35
C ASN A 279 -17.89 2.86 -8.34
N MET A 280 -17.32 3.04 -9.54
CA MET A 280 -17.31 2.02 -10.59
C MET A 280 -16.42 0.82 -10.22
N LEU A 281 -15.27 1.07 -9.58
CA LEU A 281 -14.36 0.05 -9.10
C LEU A 281 -14.99 -0.81 -8.00
N GLN A 282 -15.65 -0.19 -7.00
CA GLN A 282 -16.28 -0.94 -5.92
C GLN A 282 -17.41 -1.83 -6.45
N ARG A 283 -18.24 -1.31 -7.37
CA ARG A 283 -19.21 -2.14 -8.11
C ARG A 283 -18.53 -3.36 -8.74
N ARG A 284 -17.50 -3.15 -9.56
CA ARG A 284 -16.83 -4.22 -10.31
C ARG A 284 -16.13 -5.25 -9.41
N ARG A 285 -15.57 -4.83 -8.27
CA ARG A 285 -15.04 -5.74 -7.24
C ARG A 285 -16.12 -6.71 -6.75
N MET A 286 -17.29 -6.21 -6.36
CA MET A 286 -18.41 -7.05 -5.93
C MET A 286 -18.96 -7.93 -7.06
N GLN A 287 -18.96 -7.47 -8.32
CA GLN A 287 -19.34 -8.28 -9.47
C GLN A 287 -18.39 -9.49 -9.68
N THR A 288 -17.10 -9.36 -9.37
CA THR A 288 -16.16 -10.52 -9.39
C THR A 288 -16.37 -11.47 -8.21
N LEU A 289 -16.82 -10.96 -7.06
CA LEU A 289 -17.11 -11.79 -5.88
C LEU A 289 -18.33 -12.69 -6.05
N LEU A 290 -19.34 -12.30 -6.84
CA LEU A 290 -20.49 -13.15 -7.14
C LEU A 290 -20.09 -14.49 -7.76
N SER A 291 -19.00 -14.54 -8.55
CA SER A 291 -18.45 -15.79 -9.07
C SER A 291 -17.80 -16.68 -8.00
N VAL A 292 -17.31 -16.10 -6.90
CA VAL A 292 -16.81 -16.82 -5.73
C VAL A 292 -17.98 -17.24 -4.83
N ASP A 293 -19.06 -16.46 -4.76
CA ASP A 293 -20.29 -16.82 -4.04
C ASP A 293 -20.95 -18.07 -4.65
N ASP A 294 -20.95 -18.14 -5.98
CA ASP A 294 -21.25 -19.33 -6.78
C ASP A 294 -20.32 -20.51 -6.47
N CYS A 295 -19.02 -20.26 -6.25
CA CYS A 295 -18.05 -21.31 -5.92
C CYS A 295 -18.34 -21.95 -4.56
N VAL A 296 -18.59 -21.13 -3.52
CA VAL A 296 -18.91 -21.62 -2.17
C VAL A 296 -20.20 -22.45 -2.18
N ASP A 297 -21.23 -22.01 -2.90
CA ASP A 297 -22.49 -22.76 -3.05
C ASP A 297 -22.28 -24.09 -3.80
N LYS A 298 -21.52 -24.10 -4.90
CA LYS A 298 -21.16 -25.34 -5.63
C LYS A 298 -20.32 -26.32 -4.78
N VAL A 299 -19.35 -25.83 -4.00
CA VAL A 299 -18.54 -26.65 -3.08
C VAL A 299 -19.39 -27.22 -1.95
N TYR A 300 -20.27 -26.41 -1.36
CA TYR A 300 -21.20 -26.87 -0.33
C TYR A 300 -22.15 -27.96 -0.85
N ASN A 301 -22.79 -27.73 -2.01
CA ASN A 301 -23.71 -28.70 -2.61
C ASN A 301 -22.99 -30.01 -2.98
N MET A 302 -21.76 -29.95 -3.51
CA MET A 302 -20.94 -31.14 -3.77
C MET A 302 -20.61 -31.94 -2.50
N LEU A 303 -20.38 -31.28 -1.37
CA LEU A 303 -20.19 -31.96 -0.07
C LEU A 303 -21.49 -32.56 0.50
N VAL A 304 -22.65 -31.98 0.19
CA VAL A 304 -23.96 -32.58 0.49
C VAL A 304 -24.21 -33.82 -0.37
N GLU A 305 -24.04 -33.71 -1.68
CA GLU A 305 -24.17 -34.82 -2.65
C GLU A 305 -23.27 -36.02 -2.34
N THR A 306 -22.04 -35.77 -1.89
CA THR A 306 -21.05 -36.81 -1.55
C THR A 306 -21.17 -37.31 -0.11
N GLY A 307 -22.02 -36.71 0.73
CA GLY A 307 -22.16 -37.05 2.15
C GLY A 307 -20.98 -36.64 3.04
N GLU A 308 -20.00 -35.90 2.51
CA GLU A 308 -18.76 -35.53 3.20
C GLU A 308 -18.86 -34.23 4.02
N LEU A 309 -19.99 -33.50 3.95
CA LEU A 309 -20.17 -32.20 4.63
C LEU A 309 -19.95 -32.27 6.16
N ASP A 310 -20.52 -33.27 6.84
CA ASP A 310 -20.35 -33.45 8.30
C ASP A 310 -18.92 -33.89 8.69
N ASN A 311 -18.06 -34.20 7.71
CA ASN A 311 -16.66 -34.62 7.90
C ASN A 311 -15.66 -33.66 7.21
N THR A 312 -16.09 -32.44 6.87
CA THR A 312 -15.25 -31.48 6.14
C THR A 312 -15.21 -30.13 6.85
N TYR A 313 -14.01 -29.67 7.18
CA TYR A 313 -13.79 -28.26 7.51
C TYR A 313 -13.79 -27.43 6.22
N ILE A 314 -14.58 -26.36 6.21
CA ILE A 314 -14.54 -25.30 5.20
C ILE A 314 -14.08 -24.03 5.94
N VAL A 315 -13.02 -23.41 5.45
CA VAL A 315 -12.51 -22.12 5.94
C VAL A 315 -12.58 -21.12 4.80
N TYR A 316 -13.18 -19.96 5.03
CA TYR A 316 -13.30 -18.87 4.07
C TYR A 316 -12.61 -17.62 4.62
N THR A 317 -11.66 -17.06 3.89
CA THR A 317 -10.88 -15.87 4.30
C THR A 317 -10.30 -15.12 3.09
N SER A 318 -9.78 -13.91 3.31
CA SER A 318 -8.88 -13.22 2.35
C SER A 318 -7.41 -13.26 2.77
N ASP A 319 -6.51 -12.80 1.89
CA ASP A 319 -5.10 -12.60 2.23
C ASP A 319 -4.82 -11.24 2.87
N HIS A 320 -5.57 -10.19 2.51
CA HIS A 320 -5.65 -8.90 3.21
C HIS A 320 -6.81 -8.05 2.65
N GLY A 321 -7.09 -6.91 3.29
CA GLY A 321 -8.10 -5.94 2.85
C GLY A 321 -7.68 -5.06 1.66
N TYR A 322 -8.38 -3.93 1.47
CA TYR A 322 -8.19 -3.01 0.34
C TYR A 322 -8.83 -1.64 0.63
N HIS A 323 -8.34 -0.58 -0.01
CA HIS A 323 -8.93 0.77 0.05
C HIS A 323 -9.33 1.35 -1.31
N ILE A 324 -10.41 2.13 -1.29
CA ILE A 324 -11.06 2.71 -2.48
C ILE A 324 -11.54 4.13 -2.14
N GLY A 325 -10.61 5.07 -2.04
CA GLY A 325 -10.87 6.48 -1.73
C GLY A 325 -10.70 6.88 -0.27
N GLN A 326 -10.49 5.92 0.66
CA GLN A 326 -10.12 6.21 2.05
C GLN A 326 -8.86 7.08 2.10
N TYR A 327 -8.91 8.15 2.90
CA TYR A 327 -7.89 9.20 2.98
C TYR A 327 -7.49 9.86 1.65
N GLY A 328 -8.39 9.82 0.65
CA GLY A 328 -8.13 10.28 -0.71
C GLY A 328 -7.32 9.29 -1.58
N LEU A 329 -6.96 8.11 -1.05
CA LEU A 329 -6.23 7.07 -1.78
C LEU A 329 -7.16 6.37 -2.79
N VAL A 330 -7.18 6.88 -4.03
CA VAL A 330 -8.11 6.46 -5.11
C VAL A 330 -8.29 4.94 -5.24
N LYS A 331 -7.20 4.16 -5.24
CA LYS A 331 -7.25 2.72 -5.00
C LYS A 331 -5.93 2.16 -4.49
N GLY A 332 -5.99 1.10 -3.69
CA GLY A 332 -4.78 0.40 -3.29
C GLY A 332 -4.96 -0.50 -2.08
N LYS A 333 -3.83 -0.79 -1.46
CA LYS A 333 -3.63 -1.60 -0.26
C LYS A 333 -2.38 -1.12 0.44
N SER A 334 -1.87 -1.86 1.42
CA SER A 334 -0.56 -1.70 2.06
C SER A 334 -0.42 -0.62 3.16
N MET A 335 -1.51 -0.04 3.64
CA MET A 335 -1.55 0.85 4.81
C MET A 335 -1.97 0.09 6.08
N PRO A 336 -1.68 0.61 7.31
CA PRO A 336 -1.93 -0.14 8.55
C PRO A 336 -3.39 -0.11 9.06
N TYR A 337 -4.27 0.62 8.39
CA TYR A 337 -5.65 0.89 8.84
C TYR A 337 -6.59 -0.32 8.62
N GLU A 338 -7.69 -0.42 9.39
CA GLU A 338 -8.58 -1.59 9.42
C GLU A 338 -9.02 -2.04 8.03
N PHE A 339 -9.32 -1.10 7.11
CA PHE A 339 -9.74 -1.42 5.74
C PHE A 339 -8.73 -2.24 4.93
N ASP A 340 -7.43 -2.12 5.21
CA ASP A 340 -6.34 -2.83 4.54
C ASP A 340 -5.91 -4.10 5.31
N ILE A 341 -6.09 -4.13 6.64
CA ILE A 341 -5.62 -5.23 7.49
C ILE A 341 -6.72 -6.23 7.89
N ARG A 342 -7.97 -5.81 8.04
CA ARG A 342 -9.07 -6.65 8.52
C ARG A 342 -9.71 -7.41 7.36
N VAL A 343 -9.97 -8.69 7.57
CA VAL A 343 -10.46 -9.62 6.54
C VAL A 343 -11.72 -10.35 7.01
N PRO A 344 -12.60 -10.79 6.10
CA PRO A 344 -13.62 -11.78 6.46
C PRO A 344 -12.94 -13.08 6.92
N PHE A 345 -13.47 -13.72 7.96
CA PHE A 345 -13.04 -15.06 8.37
C PHE A 345 -14.23 -15.87 8.89
N TYR A 346 -14.54 -16.97 8.20
CA TYR A 346 -15.62 -17.87 8.56
C TYR A 346 -15.13 -19.32 8.52
N ILE A 347 -15.60 -20.13 9.45
CA ILE A 347 -15.28 -21.56 9.54
C ILE A 347 -16.54 -22.39 9.75
N ARG A 348 -16.62 -23.54 9.10
CA ARG A 348 -17.69 -24.55 9.23
C ARG A 348 -17.07 -25.94 9.24
N GLY A 349 -17.60 -26.88 10.01
CA GLY A 349 -17.14 -28.27 10.00
C GLY A 349 -17.45 -29.06 11.29
N PRO A 350 -16.77 -30.20 11.50
CA PRO A 350 -16.87 -30.95 12.75
C PRO A 350 -16.60 -30.09 13.99
N ASN A 351 -17.40 -30.25 15.04
CA ASN A 351 -17.27 -29.52 16.31
C ASN A 351 -17.26 -27.97 16.21
N VAL A 352 -17.73 -27.38 15.11
CA VAL A 352 -17.92 -25.93 14.97
C VAL A 352 -19.36 -25.58 15.32
N ASP A 353 -19.56 -24.64 16.25
CA ASP A 353 -20.90 -24.17 16.61
C ASP A 353 -21.50 -23.32 15.48
N ALA A 354 -22.75 -23.63 15.12
CA ALA A 354 -23.49 -23.01 14.03
C ALA A 354 -24.22 -21.73 14.47
N GLY A 355 -24.10 -20.65 13.70
CA GLY A 355 -24.67 -19.35 14.03
C GLY A 355 -23.85 -18.56 15.06
N ALA A 356 -22.68 -19.08 15.47
CA ALA A 356 -21.86 -18.45 16.49
C ALA A 356 -21.03 -17.29 15.92
N ILE A 357 -20.84 -16.24 16.72
CA ILE A 357 -19.87 -15.17 16.47
C ILE A 357 -18.80 -15.26 17.55
N ASN A 358 -17.53 -15.29 17.14
CA ASN A 358 -16.39 -15.43 18.02
C ASN A 358 -15.53 -14.14 18.00
N PRO A 359 -15.37 -13.43 19.14
CA PRO A 359 -14.67 -12.15 19.19
C PRO A 359 -13.15 -12.27 19.37
N HIS A 360 -12.58 -13.46 19.57
CA HIS A 360 -11.14 -13.64 19.76
C HIS A 360 -10.35 -13.30 18.48
N VAL A 361 -9.16 -12.72 18.64
CA VAL A 361 -8.32 -12.22 17.53
C VAL A 361 -7.69 -13.35 16.71
N VAL A 362 -8.08 -13.51 15.45
CA VAL A 362 -7.53 -14.53 14.53
C VAL A 362 -6.66 -13.89 13.46
N LEU A 363 -5.51 -14.49 13.16
CA LEU A 363 -4.54 -13.96 12.21
C LEU A 363 -4.31 -14.89 11.03
N ASN A 364 -3.90 -14.33 9.89
CA ASN A 364 -3.47 -15.10 8.71
C ASN A 364 -2.36 -16.13 9.01
N ILE A 365 -1.50 -15.89 10.01
CA ILE A 365 -0.49 -16.84 10.49
C ILE A 365 -1.05 -18.04 11.28
N ASP A 366 -2.28 -17.96 11.79
CA ASP A 366 -2.91 -19.05 12.54
C ASP A 366 -3.45 -20.16 11.63
N LEU A 367 -3.61 -19.89 10.33
CA LEU A 367 -4.11 -20.85 9.36
C LEU A 367 -3.21 -22.08 9.28
N ALA A 368 -1.90 -21.92 9.05
CA ALA A 368 -0.97 -23.06 8.98
C ALA A 368 -1.04 -24.00 10.21
N PRO A 369 -0.87 -23.55 11.47
CA PRO A 369 -0.96 -24.42 12.63
C PRO A 369 -2.38 -24.99 12.85
N THR A 370 -3.44 -24.24 12.54
CA THR A 370 -4.83 -24.74 12.62
C THR A 370 -5.08 -25.87 11.62
N LEU A 371 -4.59 -25.75 10.38
CA LEU A 371 -4.75 -26.76 9.34
C LEU A 371 -4.03 -28.07 9.68
N LEU A 372 -2.93 -28.02 10.44
CA LEU A 372 -2.22 -29.19 10.96
C LEU A 372 -2.95 -29.83 12.15
N ASP A 373 -3.43 -29.03 13.09
CA ASP A 373 -4.21 -29.47 14.25
C ASP A 373 -5.53 -30.16 13.80
N MET A 374 -6.22 -29.60 12.80
CA MET A 374 -7.38 -30.23 12.12
C MET A 374 -7.10 -31.62 11.55
N ALA A 375 -5.85 -31.87 11.16
CA ALA A 375 -5.40 -33.14 10.60
C ALA A 375 -4.86 -34.12 11.66
N GLY A 376 -4.76 -33.72 12.93
CA GLY A 376 -4.05 -34.46 13.96
C GLY A 376 -2.56 -34.62 13.66
N ALA A 377 -1.94 -33.59 13.09
CA ALA A 377 -0.52 -33.56 12.75
C ALA A 377 0.24 -32.55 13.64
N ASP A 378 1.47 -32.89 14.02
CA ASP A 378 2.28 -32.05 14.90
C ASP A 378 2.52 -30.65 14.29
N VAL A 379 2.26 -29.61 15.09
CA VAL A 379 2.53 -28.22 14.73
C VAL A 379 4.00 -27.90 14.99
N PRO A 380 4.80 -27.50 13.98
CA PRO A 380 6.19 -27.09 14.18
C PRO A 380 6.30 -25.89 15.13
N SER A 381 7.21 -25.98 16.11
CA SER A 381 7.36 -24.97 17.17
C SER A 381 7.94 -23.63 16.68
N ASP A 382 8.43 -23.59 15.44
CA ASP A 382 8.93 -22.43 14.74
C ASP A 382 7.88 -21.72 13.86
N MET A 383 6.62 -22.18 13.87
CA MET A 383 5.46 -21.37 13.45
C MET A 383 5.14 -20.33 14.53
N ASP A 384 4.84 -19.11 14.11
CA ASP A 384 4.56 -17.97 15.01
C ASP A 384 3.08 -17.89 15.42
N GLY A 385 2.16 -18.42 14.59
CA GLY A 385 0.73 -18.54 14.88
C GLY A 385 0.38 -19.62 15.91
N LYS A 386 -0.90 -19.70 16.30
CA LYS A 386 -1.44 -20.67 17.26
C LYS A 386 -2.75 -21.25 16.71
N SER A 387 -3.01 -22.55 16.91
CA SER A 387 -4.25 -23.15 16.40
C SER A 387 -5.50 -22.53 17.03
N ILE A 388 -6.50 -22.21 16.21
CA ILE A 388 -7.79 -21.68 16.66
C ILE A 388 -8.80 -22.76 17.06
N LEU A 389 -8.49 -24.06 16.91
CA LEU A 389 -9.47 -25.12 17.24
C LEU A 389 -9.95 -25.05 18.70
N LYS A 390 -9.05 -24.75 19.64
CA LYS A 390 -9.42 -24.58 21.06
C LYS A 390 -10.40 -23.41 21.30
N LEU A 391 -10.51 -22.45 20.38
CA LEU A 391 -11.51 -21.37 20.45
C LEU A 391 -12.90 -21.89 20.05
N LEU A 392 -12.96 -22.88 19.15
CA LEU A 392 -14.17 -23.49 18.60
C LEU A 392 -14.73 -24.63 19.46
N ASP A 393 -13.88 -25.31 20.25
CA ASP A 393 -14.33 -26.29 21.24
C ASP A 393 -15.44 -25.71 22.13
N ALA A 394 -16.66 -26.23 22.03
CA ALA A 394 -17.76 -25.81 22.91
C ALA A 394 -17.36 -25.98 24.38
N ASP A 395 -17.60 -24.96 25.21
CA ASP A 395 -17.32 -24.99 26.65
C ASP A 395 -18.00 -26.23 27.26
N LYS A 396 -17.20 -27.23 27.67
CA LYS A 396 -17.73 -28.40 28.37
C LYS A 396 -18.47 -27.89 29.61
N PRO A 397 -19.72 -28.32 29.87
CA PRO A 397 -20.46 -27.87 31.04
C PRO A 397 -19.75 -28.37 32.29
N VAL A 398 -18.94 -27.49 32.89
CA VAL A 398 -18.30 -27.73 34.18
C VAL A 398 -19.40 -27.94 35.21
N ASN A 399 -19.21 -28.88 36.13
CA ASN A 399 -20.18 -29.18 37.17
C ASN A 399 -20.64 -27.89 37.88
N ARG A 400 -21.95 -27.81 38.18
CA ARG A 400 -22.72 -26.63 38.63
C ARG A 400 -22.19 -25.89 39.89
N PHE A 401 -21.08 -26.34 40.45
CA PHE A 401 -20.43 -25.85 41.66
C PHE A 401 -19.07 -25.17 41.41
N GLN A 402 -18.60 -25.05 40.16
CA GLN A 402 -17.41 -24.26 39.80
C GLN A 402 -17.81 -23.07 38.91
N VAL A 403 -18.14 -21.94 39.56
CA VAL A 403 -18.64 -20.71 38.89
C VAL A 403 -17.51 -19.87 38.26
N ASN A 404 -16.24 -20.16 38.57
CA ASN A 404 -15.07 -19.49 37.99
C ASN A 404 -14.83 -19.90 36.52
N LYS A 405 -15.66 -19.35 35.62
CA LYS A 405 -15.49 -19.44 34.18
C LYS A 405 -14.27 -18.62 33.73
N LYS A 406 -13.06 -19.14 33.95
CA LYS A 406 -11.83 -18.59 33.34
C LYS A 406 -12.03 -18.55 31.82
N GLY A 407 -11.90 -17.36 31.23
CA GLY A 407 -11.92 -17.20 29.77
C GLY A 407 -10.82 -17.99 29.10
N LYS A 408 -11.02 -18.35 27.82
CA LYS A 408 -10.03 -19.10 27.03
C LYS A 408 -8.82 -18.21 26.75
N MET A 409 -7.76 -18.31 27.57
CA MET A 409 -6.54 -17.50 27.40
C MET A 409 -6.03 -17.54 25.95
N TRP A 410 -5.99 -16.36 25.33
CA TRP A 410 -5.67 -16.12 23.93
C TRP A 410 -4.88 -14.81 23.81
N ARG A 411 -4.53 -14.38 22.59
CA ARG A 411 -3.91 -13.07 22.37
C ARG A 411 -4.96 -11.97 22.27
N ASP A 412 -4.68 -10.86 22.93
CA ASP A 412 -5.41 -9.59 22.78
C ASP A 412 -4.68 -8.66 21.81
N SER A 413 -3.34 -8.74 21.79
CA SER A 413 -2.45 -7.90 20.99
C SER A 413 -1.71 -8.68 19.91
N PHE A 414 -1.40 -8.03 18.80
CA PHE A 414 -0.60 -8.60 17.71
C PHE A 414 0.15 -7.54 16.88
N LEU A 415 1.08 -8.02 16.05
CA LEU A 415 1.86 -7.20 15.12
C LEU A 415 1.21 -7.12 13.74
N VAL A 416 1.11 -5.92 13.20
CA VAL A 416 0.99 -5.68 11.76
C VAL A 416 2.30 -5.08 11.28
N GLU A 417 2.89 -5.62 10.21
CA GLU A 417 4.17 -5.12 9.69
C GLU A 417 4.23 -5.01 8.16
N ARG A 418 5.06 -4.08 7.70
CA ARG A 418 5.36 -3.88 6.29
C ARG A 418 6.80 -3.44 6.10
N GLY A 419 7.41 -3.97 5.03
CA GLY A 419 8.70 -3.50 4.54
C GLY A 419 9.89 -4.10 5.31
N SER A 420 11.10 -3.87 4.80
CA SER A 420 12.32 -4.38 5.40
C SER A 420 12.99 -3.32 6.29
N LEU A 421 13.72 -3.78 7.30
CA LEU A 421 14.67 -2.94 8.03
C LEU A 421 15.70 -2.41 7.03
N LEU A 422 15.75 -1.08 6.89
CA LEU A 422 16.88 -0.39 6.27
C LEU A 422 18.14 -0.72 7.10
N HIS A 423 18.92 -1.70 6.63
CA HIS A 423 20.28 -1.88 7.10
C HIS A 423 20.97 -0.52 7.02
N LYS A 424 21.54 -0.04 8.14
CA LYS A 424 22.35 1.19 8.15
C LYS A 424 23.37 1.08 7.03
N LYS A 425 23.23 1.90 6.00
CA LYS A 425 24.27 2.01 4.97
C LYS A 425 25.51 2.54 5.67
N ALA A 426 26.67 1.95 5.35
CA ALA A 426 27.96 2.51 5.76
C ALA A 426 28.23 3.91 5.14
N ASP A 427 27.40 4.29 4.16
CA ASP A 427 27.30 5.64 3.60
C ASP A 427 26.40 6.48 4.54
N GLY A 428 27.03 7.34 5.35
CA GLY A 428 26.47 8.04 6.52
C GLY A 428 25.42 9.12 6.25
N LYS A 429 24.45 8.84 5.38
CA LYS A 429 23.24 9.65 5.21
C LYS A 429 22.17 9.15 6.17
N GLU A 430 22.10 9.78 7.33
CA GLU A 430 20.97 9.62 8.24
C GLU A 430 19.66 9.96 7.50
N VAL A 431 18.65 9.13 7.70
CA VAL A 431 17.28 9.49 7.33
C VAL A 431 16.83 10.50 8.35
N ALA A 432 16.52 11.73 7.93
CA ALA A 432 16.02 12.76 8.82
C ALA A 432 14.78 12.23 9.57
N GLN A 433 14.83 12.25 10.90
CA GLN A 433 13.72 11.78 11.72
C GLN A 433 12.54 12.74 11.55
N GLU A 434 11.38 12.20 11.19
CA GLU A 434 10.13 12.95 11.13
C GLU A 434 9.58 13.13 12.54
N GLU A 435 9.89 14.27 13.16
CA GLU A 435 9.41 14.59 14.50
C GLU A 435 7.87 14.70 14.54
N ASN A 436 7.24 14.09 15.56
CA ASN A 436 5.79 14.08 15.79
C ASN A 436 5.28 15.44 16.30
N PHE A 437 5.48 16.48 15.51
CA PHE A 437 5.16 17.85 15.85
C PHE A 437 3.80 18.28 15.29
N LEU A 438 2.84 18.38 16.19
CA LEU A 438 1.69 19.28 16.02
C LEU A 438 2.16 20.67 15.51
N PRO A 439 1.39 21.36 14.66
CA PRO A 439 1.74 22.69 14.16
C PRO A 439 2.15 23.63 15.29
N LYS A 440 3.15 24.50 15.07
CA LYS A 440 3.72 25.35 16.14
C LYS A 440 2.67 26.10 16.95
N TYR A 441 1.62 26.58 16.29
CA TYR A 441 0.47 27.24 16.91
C TYR A 441 -0.30 26.34 17.89
N GLN A 442 -0.52 25.08 17.51
CA GLN A 442 -1.27 24.11 18.30
C GLN A 442 -0.47 23.65 19.53
N ARG A 443 0.83 23.33 19.36
CA ARG A 443 1.74 23.10 20.49
C ARG A 443 1.78 24.27 21.48
N VAL A 444 1.71 25.51 20.98
CA VAL A 444 1.62 26.70 21.84
C VAL A 444 0.27 26.74 22.56
N LYS A 445 -0.86 26.51 21.87
CA LYS A 445 -2.19 26.45 22.49
C LYS A 445 -2.24 25.43 23.62
N ASP A 446 -1.74 24.22 23.39
CA ASP A 446 -1.79 23.12 24.36
C ASP A 446 -0.85 23.40 25.56
N LEU A 447 0.30 24.05 25.34
CA LEU A 447 1.13 24.56 26.45
C LEU A 447 0.39 25.66 27.23
N CYS A 448 -0.27 26.60 26.56
CA CYS A 448 -1.06 27.67 27.18
C CYS A 448 -2.33 27.19 27.91
N GLN A 449 -2.71 25.91 27.80
CA GLN A 449 -3.76 25.31 28.62
C GLN A 449 -3.28 24.84 30.00
N LYS A 450 -1.97 24.82 30.24
CA LYS A 450 -1.42 24.46 31.55
C LYS A 450 -1.34 25.66 32.49
N ALA A 451 -1.68 25.45 33.76
CA ALA A 451 -1.58 26.47 34.81
C ALA A 451 -0.19 27.12 34.90
N GLU A 452 0.90 26.35 34.66
CA GLU A 452 2.30 26.85 34.67
C GLU A 452 2.61 27.95 33.62
N TYR A 453 1.74 28.17 32.62
CA TYR A 453 1.89 29.24 31.62
C TYR A 453 0.69 30.20 31.54
N GLN A 454 -0.37 29.98 32.33
CA GLN A 454 -1.57 30.83 32.38
C GLN A 454 -1.44 31.99 33.36
N SER A 455 -0.63 31.85 34.42
CA SER A 455 -0.25 32.99 35.25
C SER A 455 0.63 33.96 34.45
N SER A 456 0.41 35.26 34.64
CA SER A 456 1.42 36.29 34.39
C SER A 456 2.74 35.92 35.10
N CYS A 457 3.87 36.46 34.63
CA CYS A 457 5.22 36.17 35.13
C CYS A 457 5.49 36.59 36.61
N GLU A 458 4.78 35.97 37.54
CA GLU A 458 4.71 36.30 38.97
C GLU A 458 5.21 35.14 39.83
N GLN A 459 5.14 33.90 39.33
CA GLN A 459 5.56 32.71 40.08
C GLN A 459 7.10 32.59 40.15
N PRO A 460 7.70 32.34 41.33
CA PRO A 460 9.16 32.21 41.47
C PRO A 460 9.74 31.13 40.56
N GLY A 461 10.62 31.52 39.64
CA GLY A 461 11.26 30.62 38.67
C GLY A 461 10.48 30.39 37.37
N GLN A 462 9.30 31.01 37.19
CA GLN A 462 8.55 30.97 35.94
C GLN A 462 9.37 31.55 34.78
N LYS A 463 9.56 30.77 33.71
CA LYS A 463 10.40 31.13 32.55
C LYS A 463 9.61 31.69 31.37
N TRP A 464 8.32 31.37 31.28
CA TRP A 464 7.45 31.77 30.18
C TRP A 464 6.02 32.05 30.68
N GLN A 465 5.31 32.93 29.98
CA GLN A 465 3.87 33.16 30.11
C GLN A 465 3.23 33.09 28.73
N CYS A 466 1.93 32.78 28.68
CA CYS A 466 1.16 32.88 27.45
C CYS A 466 0.41 34.21 27.35
N LEU A 467 0.49 34.86 26.19
CA LEU A 467 -0.30 36.02 25.83
C LEU A 467 -0.97 35.80 24.47
N GLU A 468 -2.10 36.45 24.24
CA GLU A 468 -2.79 36.44 22.95
C GLU A 468 -2.37 37.65 22.11
N ASP A 469 -1.91 37.41 20.88
CA ASP A 469 -1.67 38.46 19.88
C ASP A 469 -3.00 39.19 19.54
N PRO A 470 -2.95 40.44 19.06
CA PRO A 470 -4.09 41.17 18.46
C PRO A 470 -4.75 40.50 17.22
N SER A 471 -4.38 39.26 16.90
CA SER A 471 -4.95 38.44 15.81
C SER A 471 -5.63 37.15 16.32
N GLY A 472 -5.94 37.06 17.62
CA GLY A 472 -6.61 35.91 18.24
C GLY A 472 -5.73 34.66 18.29
N LYS A 473 -4.43 34.84 18.58
CA LYS A 473 -3.42 33.77 18.54
C LYS A 473 -2.50 33.79 19.74
N LEU A 474 -2.60 32.73 20.54
CA LEU A 474 -1.73 32.49 21.69
C LEU A 474 -0.24 32.36 21.28
N ARG A 475 0.63 32.96 22.09
CA ARG A 475 2.09 32.95 21.97
C ARG A 475 2.76 32.86 23.34
N LEU A 476 3.84 32.09 23.42
CA LEU A 476 4.71 32.02 24.59
C LEU A 476 5.71 33.18 24.57
N TYR A 477 5.68 34.01 25.61
CA TYR A 477 6.61 35.09 25.88
C TYR A 477 7.54 34.70 27.03
N LYS A 478 8.83 35.02 26.92
CA LYS A 478 9.80 34.74 27.98
C LYS A 478 9.62 35.73 29.14
N CYS A 479 9.54 35.22 30.36
CA CYS A 479 9.52 36.06 31.55
C CYS A 479 10.83 36.85 31.68
N LYS A 480 10.71 38.18 31.84
CA LYS A 480 11.81 39.04 32.25
C LYS A 480 11.97 38.89 33.78
N GLY A 481 12.84 37.99 34.20
CA GLY A 481 13.09 37.76 35.62
C GLY A 481 13.61 39.02 36.33
N MET A 482 13.26 39.16 37.62
CA MET A 482 13.76 40.19 38.54
C MET A 482 15.25 39.99 38.86
N ALA A 483 16.11 40.19 37.86
CA ALA A 483 17.55 39.91 37.89
C ALA A 483 18.38 41.17 37.58
N SER A 484 17.90 42.34 38.00
CA SER A 484 18.45 43.66 37.63
C SER A 484 18.98 44.49 38.81
N LEU A 485 19.22 43.88 39.98
CA LEU A 485 19.62 44.61 41.20
C LEU A 485 20.93 44.16 41.87
N TYR A 486 21.52 43.01 41.53
CA TYR A 486 22.78 42.55 42.13
C TYR A 486 23.75 41.90 41.13
N ALA A 487 24.61 42.72 40.49
CA ALA A 487 25.82 42.28 39.81
C ALA A 487 26.79 43.46 39.52
N PRO A 488 27.85 43.69 40.34
CA PRO A 488 28.88 44.66 40.02
C PRO A 488 29.97 44.09 39.10
N ARG A 489 30.33 44.85 38.05
CA ARG A 489 31.61 44.84 37.29
C ARG A 489 32.36 43.50 37.11
N MET A 490 32.29 42.94 35.90
CA MET A 490 33.46 42.33 35.23
C MET A 490 33.35 42.46 33.70
N GLN A 491 33.72 43.62 33.16
CA GLN A 491 33.86 43.87 31.71
C GLN A 491 35.14 44.65 31.42
N ALA A 492 36.28 44.05 31.74
CA ALA A 492 37.60 44.61 31.43
C ALA A 492 38.70 43.52 31.41
N LEU A 493 38.54 42.44 30.61
CA LEU A 493 39.63 41.44 30.39
C LEU A 493 39.40 40.45 29.20
N MET A 494 38.85 40.90 28.07
CA MET A 494 38.83 40.11 26.81
C MET A 494 39.18 40.97 25.58
N ALA A 495 40.33 41.64 25.65
CA ALA A 495 40.91 42.42 24.54
C ALA A 495 42.45 42.21 24.45
N SER A 496 42.91 41.00 24.76
CA SER A 496 44.31 40.56 24.68
C SER A 496 44.37 39.03 24.53
N MET A 497 45.54 38.49 24.15
CA MET A 497 45.80 37.05 23.95
C MET A 497 45.17 36.41 22.71
N THR A 498 45.46 37.00 21.55
CA THR A 498 45.81 36.19 20.37
C THR A 498 47.15 35.45 20.61
N SER A 499 47.37 34.35 19.90
CA SER A 499 48.61 33.52 19.84
C SER A 499 48.83 32.46 20.94
N CYS A 500 49.84 31.59 20.70
CA CYS A 500 50.32 30.47 21.54
C CYS A 500 49.38 29.25 21.73
N LEU A 501 49.21 28.47 20.65
CA LEU A 501 49.04 27.01 20.74
C LEU A 501 50.31 26.37 21.35
N SER A 502 50.16 25.41 22.27
CA SER A 502 51.28 24.51 22.67
C SER A 502 50.81 23.21 23.36
N PHE A 503 51.21 22.05 22.80
CA PHE A 503 51.82 20.85 23.45
C PHE A 503 51.17 20.21 24.71
N LYS A 504 51.21 18.90 25.01
CA LYS A 504 51.67 17.66 24.30
C LYS A 504 51.26 16.40 25.12
N THR A 505 50.94 15.29 24.45
CA THR A 505 51.13 13.87 24.92
C THR A 505 51.19 12.97 23.66
N VAL A 506 52.19 12.12 23.32
CA VAL A 506 53.28 11.39 24.04
C VAL A 506 52.71 10.22 24.86
N THR A 507 53.11 8.92 24.80
CA THR A 507 54.30 8.13 24.31
C THR A 507 53.83 6.67 23.98
N ASN A 508 54.56 5.66 23.43
CA ASN A 508 55.66 5.48 22.43
C ASN A 508 55.94 3.95 22.25
N ALA A 509 56.14 3.42 21.02
CA ALA A 509 56.74 2.08 20.75
C ALA A 509 57.12 1.90 19.25
N ILE A 510 58.41 1.74 18.83
CA ILE A 510 59.22 0.49 18.68
C ILE A 510 58.89 -0.28 17.34
N TYR A 511 59.81 -0.61 16.39
CA TYR A 511 61.28 -0.51 16.25
C TYR A 511 61.79 -0.63 14.76
N PHE A 512 63.11 -0.47 14.54
CA PHE A 512 63.99 -0.89 13.40
C PHE A 512 63.93 -0.29 11.96
N ASN A 513 65.07 0.33 11.54
CA ASN A 513 66.02 0.01 10.43
C ASN A 513 65.51 -0.41 9.00
N THR A 514 66.15 -0.06 7.86
CA THR A 514 67.39 0.72 7.52
C THR A 514 67.46 1.13 6.02
N LEU A 515 68.49 1.90 5.63
CA LEU A 515 68.91 2.39 4.30
C LEU A 515 68.12 3.62 3.76
N SER A 516 68.68 4.82 3.53
CA SER A 516 69.88 5.30 2.78
C SER A 516 69.65 5.34 1.25
N LEU A 517 70.02 6.37 0.47
CA LEU A 517 70.94 7.52 0.68
C LEU A 517 70.67 8.63 -0.37
N LEU A 518 71.05 9.90 -0.08
CA LEU A 518 71.15 11.09 -1.00
C LEU A 518 69.83 11.61 -1.64
N GLY A 519 69.58 12.92 -1.86
CA GLY A 519 70.21 14.19 -1.46
C GLY A 519 69.23 15.36 -1.78
N ARG A 520 69.01 16.38 -0.94
CA ARG A 520 69.76 17.66 -0.84
C ARG A 520 69.89 18.36 -2.21
N TRP A 521 69.41 19.59 -2.45
CA TRP A 521 69.59 20.83 -1.66
C TRP A 521 68.45 21.89 -1.79
N ARG A 522 68.60 22.94 -0.96
CA ARG A 522 67.98 24.30 -0.88
C ARG A 522 67.61 24.95 -2.25
N CYS A 523 66.61 25.84 -2.40
CA CYS A 523 66.09 26.96 -1.57
C CYS A 523 66.92 28.27 -1.64
N ASN A 524 66.48 29.26 -2.45
CA ASN A 524 66.13 30.61 -1.97
C ASN A 524 65.50 31.57 -3.03
N THR A 525 64.95 32.68 -2.52
CA THR A 525 64.27 33.84 -3.15
C THR A 525 65.14 34.77 -4.02
N PHE A 526 64.54 35.52 -4.97
CA PHE A 526 64.36 37.00 -4.96
C PHE A 526 63.57 37.46 -6.22
N VAL A 527 62.33 37.98 -6.16
CA VAL A 527 61.79 39.38 -6.04
C VAL A 527 62.10 40.40 -7.19
N ILE A 528 61.07 41.21 -7.52
CA ILE A 528 60.99 42.52 -8.24
C ILE A 528 61.03 42.58 -9.79
N ILE A 529 59.96 43.14 -10.40
CA ILE A 529 59.89 44.33 -11.32
C ILE A 529 58.64 44.27 -12.25
N THR A 530 57.99 45.43 -12.45
CA THR A 530 56.81 45.67 -13.30
C THR A 530 57.16 46.43 -14.59
N LEU A 531 56.37 46.32 -15.66
CA LEU A 531 56.13 47.42 -16.63
C LEU A 531 54.89 47.22 -17.52
N LYS A 532 54.58 48.19 -18.41
CA LYS A 532 53.30 48.36 -19.14
C LYS A 532 53.44 48.39 -20.68
N GLY A 533 52.34 48.15 -21.38
CA GLY A 533 52.07 48.61 -22.76
C GLY A 533 51.56 47.53 -23.73
N ILE A 534 50.96 47.80 -24.90
CA ILE A 534 50.03 48.87 -25.38
C ILE A 534 49.49 48.41 -26.77
N THR A 535 48.41 49.03 -27.27
CA THR A 535 47.61 48.86 -28.54
C THR A 535 48.37 48.59 -29.89
N LEU A 536 47.80 48.26 -31.08
CA LEU A 536 46.45 48.41 -31.72
C LEU A 536 46.33 47.56 -33.05
N VAL A 537 45.32 47.86 -33.91
CA VAL A 537 45.19 47.66 -35.40
C VAL A 537 44.26 46.54 -35.95
N THR A 538 43.54 46.87 -37.05
CA THR A 538 42.62 46.08 -37.94
C THR A 538 42.82 46.54 -39.42
N PRO A 539 42.38 45.85 -40.52
CA PRO A 539 40.99 46.04 -41.08
C PRO A 539 40.40 45.00 -42.12
N SER A 540 39.08 45.14 -42.43
CA SER A 540 38.33 45.00 -43.74
C SER A 540 38.41 43.76 -44.68
N GLU A 541 37.37 43.36 -45.47
CA GLU A 541 35.91 43.70 -45.55
C GLU A 541 35.00 42.42 -45.61
N VAL A 542 34.18 41.97 -46.59
CA VAL A 542 33.81 42.36 -48.01
C VAL A 542 32.28 42.04 -48.28
N LYS A 543 31.79 41.94 -49.54
CA LYS A 543 30.32 41.93 -49.89
C LYS A 543 29.86 40.94 -50.98
N SER A 544 28.58 40.51 -50.94
CA SER A 544 27.73 40.16 -52.10
C SER A 544 26.22 40.15 -51.72
N THR A 545 25.30 40.11 -52.69
CA THR A 545 24.18 41.09 -52.80
C THR A 545 22.82 40.57 -53.36
N LYS A 546 21.69 41.09 -52.80
CA LYS A 546 20.32 41.30 -53.43
C LYS A 546 19.57 40.05 -53.99
N SER A 547 18.26 39.99 -54.28
CA SER A 547 16.97 40.63 -53.85
C SER A 547 15.80 39.82 -54.49
N LEU A 548 14.55 39.75 -53.98
CA LEU A 548 13.40 40.63 -54.34
C LEU A 548 12.08 40.26 -53.59
N THR A 549 10.99 41.02 -53.84
CA THR A 549 9.60 41.07 -53.28
C THR A 549 8.70 39.81 -53.49
N ARG A 550 7.44 39.65 -52.99
CA ARG A 550 6.35 40.57 -52.51
C ARG A 550 5.20 39.82 -51.74
N ASN A 551 4.27 40.55 -51.09
CA ASN A 551 2.94 40.10 -50.54
C ASN A 551 2.96 39.11 -49.32
N ARG A 552 1.99 38.92 -48.38
CA ARG A 552 0.65 39.47 -47.95
C ARG A 552 -0.62 39.16 -48.78
N TRP A 553 -1.81 38.82 -48.23
CA TRP A 553 -2.40 38.83 -46.85
C TRP A 553 -3.09 37.47 -46.48
N ALA A 554 -3.95 37.39 -45.44
CA ALA A 554 -4.58 36.14 -44.93
C ALA A 554 -5.88 36.32 -44.06
N ARG A 555 -6.56 35.19 -43.73
CA ARG A 555 -7.69 34.90 -42.79
C ARG A 555 -9.16 34.96 -43.26
N SER A 556 -9.92 33.95 -42.79
CA SER A 556 -11.36 33.97 -42.43
C SER A 556 -11.53 33.61 -40.94
N ILE A 557 -12.72 33.80 -40.36
CA ILE A 557 -13.06 33.71 -38.91
C ILE A 557 -14.48 33.12 -38.76
N PRO A 558 -14.83 32.38 -37.67
CA PRO A 558 -16.03 31.53 -37.59
C PRO A 558 -17.32 32.24 -37.13
N PHE A 559 -18.39 31.45 -36.96
CA PHE A 559 -19.66 31.82 -36.34
C PHE A 559 -20.05 30.78 -35.28
N GLU A 560 -20.71 31.22 -34.22
CA GLU A 560 -20.93 30.54 -32.93
C GLU A 560 -22.40 30.68 -32.52
N LEU A 561 -23.00 29.66 -31.90
CA LEU A 561 -24.16 29.82 -31.03
C LEU A 561 -24.22 28.71 -29.98
N ASP A 562 -24.61 29.06 -28.74
CA ASP A 562 -24.75 28.18 -27.56
C ASP A 562 -23.57 27.23 -27.25
N GLY A 563 -22.33 27.67 -27.52
CA GLY A 563 -21.11 27.08 -26.96
C GLY A 563 -20.18 26.33 -27.93
N ASP A 564 -20.32 26.59 -29.24
CA ASP A 564 -19.57 26.04 -30.38
C ASP A 564 -19.88 24.58 -30.81
N LEU A 565 -19.83 24.38 -32.14
CA LEU A 565 -20.24 23.17 -32.85
C LEU A 565 -19.25 22.85 -34.01
N TYR A 566 -19.33 21.65 -34.58
CA TYR A 566 -18.17 20.97 -35.19
C TYR A 566 -18.17 20.85 -36.73
N ALA A 567 -16.96 21.04 -37.31
CA ALA A 567 -16.42 20.29 -38.47
C ALA A 567 -17.17 20.45 -39.83
N VAL A 568 -16.73 19.93 -40.99
CA VAL A 568 -15.75 18.87 -41.34
C VAL A 568 -14.83 19.30 -42.51
N ASP A 569 -13.69 18.63 -42.61
CA ASP A 569 -12.60 18.77 -43.59
C ASP A 569 -12.91 18.16 -44.99
N LEU A 570 -12.11 18.50 -46.02
CA LEU A 570 -11.61 17.64 -47.13
C LEU A 570 -11.01 18.44 -48.33
N GLU A 571 -10.30 17.71 -49.21
CA GLU A 571 -9.19 18.20 -50.05
C GLU A 571 -9.55 18.86 -51.42
N GLU A 572 -8.50 19.20 -52.19
CA GLU A 572 -8.42 20.14 -53.31
C GLU A 572 -9.37 19.89 -54.52
N GLY A 573 -9.85 20.98 -55.13
CA GLY A 573 -10.60 20.98 -56.40
C GLY A 573 -10.55 22.35 -57.12
N TYR A 574 -10.56 22.38 -58.46
CA TYR A 574 -10.06 23.52 -59.25
C TYR A 574 -11.13 24.18 -60.16
N ARG A 575 -11.35 25.51 -60.00
CA ARG A 575 -11.85 26.47 -61.05
C ARG A 575 -13.32 26.30 -61.57
N PRO A 576 -13.86 27.22 -62.44
CA PRO A 576 -13.72 28.69 -62.51
C PRO A 576 -15.03 29.49 -62.88
N VAL A 577 -14.96 30.84 -62.94
CA VAL A 577 -15.91 31.82 -63.57
C VAL A 577 -17.29 31.99 -62.88
N GLY A 578 -17.91 33.20 -62.77
CA GLY A 578 -17.42 34.57 -63.01
C GLY A 578 -18.52 35.64 -63.25
N LEU A 579 -18.08 36.91 -63.38
CA LEU A 579 -18.79 38.14 -63.84
C LEU A 579 -19.80 38.92 -62.94
N ARG A 580 -19.41 40.18 -62.70
CA ARG A 580 -20.18 41.47 -62.74
C ARG A 580 -21.27 41.84 -61.70
N ASN A 581 -20.99 42.93 -60.99
CA ASN A 581 -21.69 44.25 -60.90
C ASN A 581 -23.08 44.36 -61.59
N THR A 582 -24.07 45.13 -61.11
CA THR A 582 -24.00 46.57 -60.71
C THR A 582 -25.10 47.06 -59.73
N SER A 583 -25.01 48.35 -59.35
CA SER A 583 -26.11 49.33 -59.09
C SER A 583 -26.98 49.29 -57.80
N ARG A 584 -26.63 50.22 -56.90
CA ARG A 584 -27.44 51.10 -56.00
C ARG A 584 -28.58 51.88 -56.73
N PRO A 585 -29.41 52.75 -56.06
CA PRO A 585 -29.88 52.84 -54.64
C PRO A 585 -31.37 53.28 -54.43
N GLY A 586 -31.82 53.39 -53.16
CA GLY A 586 -32.98 54.22 -52.72
C GLY A 586 -34.34 53.51 -52.57
N GLU A 587 -35.36 54.01 -51.85
CA GLU A 587 -35.45 55.17 -50.93
C GLU A 587 -36.73 55.09 -50.04
N ARG A 588 -36.71 55.59 -48.78
CA ARG A 588 -37.88 56.09 -47.97
C ARG A 588 -38.98 55.04 -47.56
N ARG A 589 -39.91 55.24 -46.59
CA ARG A 589 -40.21 56.31 -45.58
C ARG A 589 -41.09 55.79 -44.41
N ARG A 590 -41.19 56.59 -43.32
CA ARG A 590 -42.02 56.49 -42.08
C ARG A 590 -41.52 55.49 -41.01
N GLY A 591 -41.39 55.84 -39.72
CA GLY A 591 -41.25 57.16 -39.07
C GLY A 591 -42.43 57.66 -38.20
N VAL A 592 -42.12 58.00 -36.95
CA VAL A 592 -42.72 59.01 -36.03
C VAL A 592 -41.63 59.35 -34.99
N VAL A 593 -41.66 60.55 -34.39
CA VAL A 593 -40.61 61.13 -33.51
C VAL A 593 -41.26 61.74 -32.26
N LEU A 594 -40.52 61.71 -31.14
CA LEU A 594 -40.48 62.60 -29.94
C LEU A 594 -39.63 61.81 -28.90
N GLN A 595 -38.43 62.20 -28.42
CA GLN A 595 -37.81 63.53 -28.23
C GLN A 595 -38.62 64.37 -27.20
N GLU A 596 -38.05 65.00 -26.17
CA GLU A 596 -36.70 65.57 -25.99
C GLU A 596 -36.15 65.49 -24.52
N ASN A 597 -34.82 65.29 -24.39
CA ASN A 597 -33.84 66.11 -23.61
C ASN A 597 -33.86 66.12 -22.05
N ASP A 598 -32.75 66.42 -21.32
CA ASP A 598 -31.31 66.55 -21.65
C ASP A 598 -30.40 66.58 -20.38
N ASP A 599 -29.07 66.58 -20.60
CA ASP A 599 -27.97 67.21 -19.81
C ASP A 599 -27.60 66.70 -18.38
N GLU A 600 -26.32 66.73 -17.93
CA GLU A 600 -25.00 66.93 -18.58
C GLU A 600 -23.85 66.36 -17.69
N GLU A 601 -22.63 66.42 -18.23
CA GLU A 601 -21.30 66.42 -17.60
C GLU A 601 -20.69 65.08 -17.09
N PHE A 602 -19.36 64.89 -17.14
CA PHE A 602 -18.45 64.65 -18.28
C PHE A 602 -17.03 64.33 -17.71
N SER A 603 -16.06 63.96 -18.57
CA SER A 603 -14.64 63.65 -18.27
C SER A 603 -14.36 62.34 -17.48
N GLY A 604 -13.43 61.47 -17.90
CA GLY A 604 -12.67 61.42 -19.16
C GLY A 604 -11.49 60.43 -19.16
N MET A 605 -11.37 59.62 -20.23
CA MET A 605 -10.20 58.88 -20.79
C MET A 605 -9.06 58.30 -19.90
N GLY A 606 -8.45 57.14 -20.22
CA GLY A 606 -8.75 56.16 -21.28
C GLY A 606 -7.61 55.16 -21.61
N VAL A 607 -7.99 53.99 -22.15
CA VAL A 607 -7.30 53.13 -23.14
C VAL A 607 -5.86 52.61 -22.87
N THR A 608 -5.67 51.28 -22.75
CA THR A 608 -4.88 50.47 -23.73
C THR A 608 -4.86 48.93 -23.52
N ALA A 609 -5.19 48.21 -24.60
CA ALA A 609 -4.66 46.92 -25.10
C ALA A 609 -4.37 45.69 -24.19
N ARG A 610 -5.05 44.57 -24.51
CA ARG A 610 -4.49 43.20 -24.39
C ARG A 610 -3.41 42.97 -25.47
N PRO A 611 -2.38 42.15 -25.20
CA PRO A 611 -1.67 41.39 -26.24
C PRO A 611 -1.74 39.87 -26.03
N THR A 612 -1.88 39.12 -27.12
CA THR A 612 -1.95 37.64 -27.13
C THR A 612 -0.56 36.99 -26.94
N THR A 613 -0.55 35.70 -26.60
CA THR A 613 0.66 34.89 -26.34
C THR A 613 1.63 34.78 -27.52
N ILE A 614 2.93 34.85 -27.22
CA ILE A 614 4.03 34.35 -28.06
C ILE A 614 4.75 33.26 -27.25
N ALA A 615 5.19 32.19 -27.91
CA ALA A 615 5.88 31.07 -27.25
C ALA A 615 7.24 31.51 -26.68
N GLY A 616 7.47 31.26 -25.40
CA GLY A 616 8.73 31.47 -24.69
C GLY A 616 8.89 30.42 -23.59
N VAL A 617 10.14 30.11 -23.22
CA VAL A 617 10.43 29.09 -22.19
C VAL A 617 10.02 29.62 -20.81
N CYS A 618 9.13 28.91 -20.12
CA CYS A 618 8.59 29.34 -18.84
C CYS A 618 9.43 28.80 -17.67
N PHE A 619 9.83 29.70 -16.77
CA PHE A 619 10.51 29.45 -15.49
C PHE A 619 9.63 29.97 -14.34
N PRO A 620 9.91 29.62 -13.06
CA PRO A 620 8.97 29.88 -11.97
C PRO A 620 8.80 31.38 -11.65
N HIS A 621 7.72 31.93 -12.21
CA HIS A 621 7.02 33.15 -11.84
C HIS A 621 7.63 34.51 -12.24
N ARG A 622 6.72 35.42 -12.60
CA ARG A 622 6.84 36.89 -12.70
C ARG A 622 7.93 37.52 -13.57
N CYS A 623 8.95 36.82 -14.06
CA CYS A 623 9.90 37.34 -15.05
C CYS A 623 10.10 36.36 -16.21
N SER A 624 10.32 36.90 -17.42
CA SER A 624 10.49 36.14 -18.66
C SER A 624 11.56 36.77 -19.54
N ILE A 625 12.42 35.95 -20.15
CA ILE A 625 13.40 36.40 -21.15
C ILE A 625 12.77 36.25 -22.53
N LEU A 626 12.87 37.30 -23.34
CA LEU A 626 12.32 37.34 -24.70
C LEU A 626 13.40 36.96 -25.74
N MET A 627 12.98 36.67 -26.97
CA MET A 627 13.88 36.21 -28.07
C MET A 627 14.91 37.25 -28.55
N ASN A 628 14.93 38.43 -27.95
CA ASN A 628 15.90 39.52 -28.16
C ASN A 628 16.73 39.80 -26.89
N ASP A 629 16.86 38.80 -26.01
CA ASP A 629 17.54 38.82 -24.71
C ASP A 629 17.04 39.89 -23.70
N THR A 630 15.94 40.59 -23.97
CA THR A 630 15.35 41.52 -23.00
C THR A 630 14.49 40.79 -21.96
N VAL A 631 14.57 41.23 -20.71
CA VAL A 631 13.80 40.67 -19.60
C VAL A 631 12.50 41.47 -19.42
N ARG A 632 11.36 40.79 -19.46
CA ARG A 632 10.03 41.36 -19.19
C ARG A 632 9.43 40.70 -17.96
N CYS A 633 9.09 41.51 -16.96
CA CYS A 633 8.47 41.06 -15.71
C CYS A 633 7.04 41.58 -15.55
N ASP A 634 6.28 40.90 -14.69
CA ASP A 634 4.93 41.26 -14.23
C ASP A 634 4.94 42.65 -13.55
N GLY A 635 4.06 43.54 -13.99
CA GLY A 635 3.91 44.88 -13.40
C GLY A 635 3.49 44.87 -11.92
N GLY A 636 2.91 43.77 -11.42
CA GLY A 636 2.65 43.55 -10.00
C GLY A 636 3.92 43.41 -9.15
N LEU A 637 5.06 43.03 -9.74
CA LEU A 637 6.34 42.88 -9.03
C LEU A 637 6.90 44.23 -8.55
N TYR A 638 6.87 45.25 -9.42
CA TYR A 638 7.45 46.57 -9.12
C TYR A 638 6.53 47.46 -8.25
N LYS A 639 5.28 47.04 -8.03
CA LYS A 639 4.32 47.75 -7.15
C LYS A 639 4.55 47.51 -5.66
N SER A 640 5.41 46.57 -5.27
CA SER A 640 5.75 46.31 -3.87
C SER A 640 7.25 46.05 -3.70
N LEU A 641 7.91 46.91 -2.91
CA LEU A 641 9.33 46.79 -2.60
C LEU A 641 9.68 45.45 -1.93
N GLN A 642 8.75 44.86 -1.17
CA GLN A 642 8.96 43.56 -0.54
C GLN A 642 8.87 42.42 -1.57
N ALA A 643 7.85 42.43 -2.44
CA ALA A 643 7.70 41.41 -3.48
C ALA A 643 8.89 41.41 -4.46
N TRP A 644 9.44 42.58 -4.78
CA TRP A 644 10.67 42.70 -5.56
C TRP A 644 11.90 42.11 -4.85
N LYS A 645 12.08 42.38 -3.54
CA LYS A 645 13.20 41.82 -2.75
C LYS A 645 13.11 40.29 -2.64
N ASP A 646 11.93 39.76 -2.34
CA ASP A 646 11.70 38.32 -2.16
C ASP A 646 11.94 37.55 -3.47
N HIS A 647 11.45 38.08 -4.58
CA HIS A 647 11.68 37.48 -5.90
C HIS A 647 13.15 37.59 -6.34
N LYS A 648 13.82 38.72 -6.07
CA LYS A 648 15.25 38.87 -6.34
C LYS A 648 16.08 37.81 -5.60
N LEU A 649 15.85 37.64 -4.29
CA LEU A 649 16.54 36.64 -3.46
C LEU A 649 16.29 35.20 -3.96
N HIS A 650 15.07 34.91 -4.43
CA HIS A 650 14.74 33.61 -5.01
C HIS A 650 15.57 33.31 -6.28
N ILE A 651 15.68 34.28 -7.20
CA ILE A 651 16.48 34.15 -8.42
C ILE A 651 17.98 34.04 -8.10
N GLU A 652 18.49 34.80 -7.13
CA GLU A 652 19.88 34.68 -6.68
C GLU A 652 20.19 33.27 -6.15
N HIS A 653 19.27 32.67 -5.39
CA HIS A 653 19.41 31.30 -4.86
C HIS A 653 19.27 30.19 -5.94
N GLU A 654 18.38 30.35 -6.92
CA GLU A 654 18.30 29.41 -8.07
C GLU A 654 19.61 29.44 -8.89
N ILE A 655 20.18 30.63 -9.12
CA ILE A 655 21.45 30.79 -9.84
C ILE A 655 22.59 30.07 -9.11
N GLU A 656 22.75 30.27 -7.79
CA GLU A 656 23.77 29.58 -6.99
C GLU A 656 23.59 28.05 -7.03
N THR A 657 22.36 27.57 -6.88
CA THR A 657 22.01 26.16 -6.93
C THR A 657 22.36 25.54 -8.29
N LEU A 658 22.05 26.21 -9.39
CA LEU A 658 22.36 25.76 -10.75
C LEU A 658 23.86 25.82 -11.06
N GLN A 659 24.58 26.86 -10.61
CA GLN A 659 26.03 26.95 -10.73
C GLN A 659 26.74 25.80 -10.00
N THR A 660 26.36 25.50 -8.76
CA THR A 660 26.89 24.35 -8.00
C THR A 660 26.61 23.02 -8.72
N LYS A 661 25.40 22.85 -9.29
CA LYS A 661 25.04 21.67 -10.08
C LYS A 661 25.89 21.53 -11.35
N ILE A 662 26.18 22.64 -12.04
CA ILE A 662 27.08 22.69 -13.21
C ILE A 662 28.53 22.38 -12.81
N LYS A 663 29.03 22.90 -11.68
CA LYS A 663 30.36 22.59 -11.15
C LYS A 663 30.52 21.09 -10.92
N ASN A 664 29.59 20.47 -10.18
CA ASN A 664 29.62 19.04 -9.88
C ASN A 664 29.61 18.18 -11.17
N LEU A 665 28.83 18.58 -12.19
CA LEU A 665 28.80 17.89 -13.49
C LEU A 665 30.10 18.10 -14.30
N ARG A 666 30.77 19.26 -14.18
CA ARG A 666 32.10 19.50 -14.76
C ARG A 666 33.17 18.62 -14.10
N GLU A 667 33.11 18.43 -12.78
CA GLU A 667 34.01 17.54 -12.05
C GLU A 667 33.81 16.06 -12.44
N VAL A 668 32.56 15.59 -12.54
CA VAL A 668 32.25 14.24 -13.06
C VAL A 668 32.74 14.07 -14.50
N LYS A 669 32.54 15.07 -15.38
CA LYS A 669 33.08 15.06 -16.75
C LYS A 669 34.62 15.05 -16.77
N GLY A 670 35.27 15.69 -15.81
CA GLY A 670 36.73 15.66 -15.62
C GLY A 670 37.22 14.29 -15.16
N HIS A 671 36.54 13.66 -14.20
CA HIS A 671 36.84 12.31 -13.73
C HIS A 671 36.69 11.27 -14.87
N LEU A 672 35.59 11.32 -15.63
CA LEU A 672 35.34 10.44 -16.78
C LEU A 672 36.33 10.67 -17.95
N LYS A 673 36.99 11.83 -18.01
CA LYS A 673 38.13 12.06 -18.93
C LYS A 673 39.46 11.48 -18.42
N LYS A 674 39.65 11.38 -17.11
CA LYS A 674 40.87 10.82 -16.49
C LYS A 674 40.82 9.29 -16.39
N VAL A 675 39.64 8.72 -16.12
CA VAL A 675 39.41 7.28 -16.01
C VAL A 675 38.75 6.76 -17.30
N ARG A 676 39.50 6.76 -18.41
CA ARG A 676 39.12 6.04 -19.63
C ARG A 676 39.49 4.56 -19.44
N PRO A 677 38.57 3.61 -19.65
CA PRO A 677 38.92 2.19 -19.67
C PRO A 677 39.89 1.90 -20.82
N GLU A 678 40.90 1.08 -20.57
CA GLU A 678 41.82 0.61 -21.61
C GLU A 678 41.11 -0.33 -22.59
N GLU A 679 41.44 -0.22 -23.87
CA GLU A 679 40.82 -0.99 -24.93
C GLU A 679 41.45 -2.38 -25.02
N CYS A 680 40.63 -3.41 -24.80
CA CYS A 680 41.08 -4.79 -24.64
C CYS A 680 41.60 -5.36 -25.97
N GLN A 681 42.93 -5.41 -26.13
CA GLN A 681 43.60 -5.98 -27.30
C GLN A 681 43.50 -7.52 -27.33
N CYS A 682 42.36 -8.02 -27.77
CA CYS A 682 42.18 -9.44 -28.07
C CYS A 682 42.84 -9.81 -29.41
N ASN A 683 44.14 -10.19 -29.42
CA ASN A 683 44.72 -11.08 -30.45
C ASN A 683 46.17 -11.55 -30.14
N THR A 684 46.35 -12.48 -29.21
CA THR A 684 47.39 -13.54 -29.29
C THR A 684 47.10 -14.65 -28.26
N PRO A 685 47.34 -15.95 -28.54
CA PRO A 685 46.96 -17.04 -27.64
C PRO A 685 48.15 -17.70 -26.90
N SER A 686 48.18 -17.65 -25.56
CA SER A 686 48.93 -18.62 -24.76
C SER A 686 48.46 -18.76 -23.29
N TYR A 687 48.77 -19.90 -22.68
CA TYR A 687 48.74 -20.25 -21.24
C TYR A 687 47.52 -19.98 -20.33
N LEU A 688 46.53 -20.88 -20.48
CA LEU A 688 45.97 -21.74 -19.42
C LEU A 688 45.92 -21.28 -17.94
N SER A 689 44.67 -21.10 -17.48
CA SER A 689 44.05 -21.85 -16.36
C SER A 689 44.45 -21.57 -14.89
N LYS A 690 43.57 -20.83 -14.20
CA LYS A 690 42.93 -21.23 -12.92
C LYS A 690 41.63 -20.41 -12.72
N ASN A 691 40.86 -20.67 -11.65
CA ASN A 691 39.68 -19.88 -11.20
C ASN A 691 38.40 -19.86 -12.07
N LYS A 692 38.01 -20.98 -12.71
CA LYS A 692 36.70 -21.10 -13.42
C LYS A 692 35.43 -21.06 -12.53
N GLY A 693 35.56 -21.19 -11.21
CA GLY A 693 34.42 -21.20 -10.28
C GLY A 693 33.79 -19.81 -10.05
N MET A 694 34.59 -18.86 -9.56
CA MET A 694 34.09 -17.61 -8.97
C MET A 694 33.43 -16.67 -10.01
N PHE A 695 34.02 -16.51 -11.19
CA PHE A 695 33.47 -15.67 -12.28
C PHE A 695 32.11 -16.14 -12.82
N ARG A 696 31.73 -17.41 -12.62
CA ARG A 696 30.47 -17.95 -13.17
C ARG A 696 29.24 -17.51 -12.37
N LEU A 697 29.37 -17.28 -11.06
CA LEU A 697 28.31 -16.68 -10.24
C LEU A 697 28.11 -15.21 -10.61
N ASP A 698 29.20 -14.43 -10.63
CA ASP A 698 29.11 -12.98 -10.83
C ASP A 698 28.62 -12.62 -12.23
N LYS A 699 29.03 -13.34 -13.29
CA LYS A 699 28.48 -13.13 -14.64
C LYS A 699 26.96 -13.39 -14.73
N LYS A 700 26.42 -14.36 -13.97
CA LYS A 700 24.96 -14.54 -13.82
C LYS A 700 24.32 -13.39 -13.05
N GLN A 701 24.92 -12.97 -11.93
CA GLN A 701 24.38 -11.90 -11.08
C GLN A 701 24.40 -10.54 -11.80
N TRP A 702 25.45 -10.25 -12.56
CA TRP A 702 25.58 -9.13 -13.48
C TRP A 702 24.52 -9.18 -14.59
N LEU A 703 24.32 -10.33 -15.26
CA LEU A 703 23.25 -10.46 -16.26
C LEU A 703 21.86 -10.17 -15.67
N MET A 704 21.59 -10.61 -14.43
CA MET A 704 20.32 -10.34 -13.76
C MET A 704 20.18 -8.86 -13.35
N LYS A 705 21.25 -8.22 -12.86
CA LYS A 705 21.31 -6.77 -12.58
C LYS A 705 21.09 -5.96 -13.88
N GLU A 706 21.71 -6.37 -14.98
CA GLU A 706 21.61 -5.72 -16.29
C GLU A 706 20.25 -5.96 -16.95
N GLN A 707 19.65 -7.15 -16.83
CA GLN A 707 18.25 -7.38 -17.22
C GLN A 707 17.28 -6.53 -16.41
N LYS A 708 17.51 -6.37 -15.08
CA LYS A 708 16.74 -5.43 -14.24
C LYS A 708 16.93 -3.97 -14.70
N ARG A 709 18.15 -3.55 -15.07
CA ARG A 709 18.42 -2.23 -15.68
C ARG A 709 17.69 -2.06 -17.02
N ARG A 710 17.82 -2.99 -17.97
CA ARG A 710 17.14 -2.95 -19.28
C ARG A 710 15.62 -2.96 -19.14
N LYS A 711 15.04 -3.71 -18.19
CA LYS A 711 13.60 -3.66 -17.86
C LYS A 711 13.19 -2.27 -17.31
N LYS A 712 13.98 -1.67 -16.41
CA LYS A 712 13.74 -0.30 -15.92
C LYS A 712 13.84 0.75 -17.05
N LEU A 713 14.88 0.67 -17.88
CA LEU A 713 15.11 1.58 -19.01
C LEU A 713 14.02 1.45 -20.08
N ARG A 714 13.58 0.23 -20.44
CA ARG A 714 12.44 0.04 -21.35
C ARG A 714 11.13 0.61 -20.78
N LYS A 715 10.88 0.48 -19.47
CA LYS A 715 9.74 1.15 -18.81
C LYS A 715 9.86 2.68 -18.85
N LEU A 716 11.05 3.24 -18.61
CA LEU A 716 11.30 4.68 -18.68
C LEU A 716 11.15 5.23 -20.11
N LEU A 717 11.71 4.56 -21.10
CA LEU A 717 11.57 4.93 -22.51
C LEU A 717 10.12 4.80 -23.01
N LYS A 718 9.35 3.81 -22.54
CA LYS A 718 7.91 3.75 -22.82
C LYS A 718 7.20 4.99 -22.24
N ARG A 719 7.46 5.35 -20.98
CA ARG A 719 6.89 6.54 -20.34
C ARG A 719 7.19 7.83 -21.09
N LEU A 720 8.46 8.05 -21.44
CA LEU A 720 8.90 9.22 -22.21
C LEU A 720 8.22 9.28 -23.59
N ARG A 721 8.10 8.15 -24.29
CA ARG A 721 7.41 8.07 -25.58
C ARG A 721 5.89 8.24 -25.47
N ASN A 722 5.30 7.86 -24.34
CA ASN A 722 3.87 7.99 -24.05
C ASN A 722 3.50 9.34 -23.42
N ASN A 723 4.48 10.22 -23.16
CA ASN A 723 4.31 11.48 -22.42
C ASN A 723 3.69 11.29 -21.01
N ASP A 724 3.98 10.14 -20.35
CA ASP A 724 3.46 9.78 -19.02
C ASP A 724 4.00 10.73 -17.94
N THR A 725 3.23 11.78 -17.60
CA THR A 725 3.49 12.69 -16.46
C THR A 725 3.18 12.05 -15.10
N CYS A 726 2.67 10.81 -15.07
CA CYS A 726 2.26 10.09 -13.87
C CYS A 726 3.44 9.56 -13.04
N SER A 727 4.17 10.47 -12.39
CA SER A 727 5.21 10.11 -11.40
C SER A 727 5.43 11.21 -10.37
N MET A 728 5.05 10.93 -9.12
CA MET A 728 5.47 11.69 -7.94
C MET A 728 6.78 11.09 -7.37
N PRO A 729 7.72 11.89 -6.83
CA PRO A 729 8.90 11.37 -6.16
C PRO A 729 8.54 10.42 -4.99
N GLY A 730 9.27 9.31 -4.85
CA GLY A 730 9.06 8.31 -3.80
C GLY A 730 7.86 7.37 -4.01
N LEU A 731 6.73 7.89 -4.51
CA LEU A 731 5.49 7.14 -4.67
C LEU A 731 5.48 6.19 -5.89
N THR A 732 4.78 5.07 -5.76
CA THR A 732 4.39 4.21 -6.88
C THR A 732 3.07 4.69 -7.46
N CYS A 733 3.13 5.36 -8.60
CA CYS A 733 1.95 5.83 -9.32
C CYS A 733 1.49 4.87 -10.42
N PHE A 734 0.19 4.85 -10.66
CA PHE A 734 -0.51 4.10 -11.69
C PHE A 734 -1.27 5.07 -12.60
N THR A 735 -0.98 5.02 -13.90
CA THR A 735 -1.86 5.61 -14.92
C THR A 735 -3.03 4.65 -15.12
N HIS A 736 -4.26 5.12 -14.94
CA HIS A 736 -5.46 4.46 -15.43
C HIS A 736 -5.81 5.03 -16.81
N ASP A 737 -6.21 4.15 -17.72
CA ASP A 737 -6.63 4.49 -19.07
C ASP A 737 -7.96 3.79 -19.41
N ASN A 738 -8.51 4.07 -20.59
CA ASN A 738 -9.78 3.50 -21.05
C ASN A 738 -9.70 1.98 -21.33
N GLN A 739 -8.52 1.35 -21.20
CA GLN A 739 -8.27 -0.07 -21.40
C GLN A 739 -8.03 -0.83 -20.06
N HIS A 740 -8.29 -0.20 -18.91
CA HIS A 740 -8.08 -0.82 -17.58
C HIS A 740 -8.92 -2.09 -17.34
N TRP A 741 -10.10 -2.20 -17.96
CA TRP A 741 -10.98 -3.38 -17.93
C TRP A 741 -11.17 -3.96 -19.33
N GLN A 742 -11.21 -5.30 -19.43
CA GLN A 742 -11.42 -6.03 -20.69
C GLN A 742 -12.90 -6.34 -20.94
N THR A 743 -13.74 -6.28 -19.91
CA THR A 743 -15.18 -6.50 -19.97
C THR A 743 -15.96 -5.20 -19.78
N ALA A 744 -17.08 -5.05 -20.50
CA ALA A 744 -17.98 -3.91 -20.34
C ALA A 744 -18.66 -3.91 -18.95
N PRO A 745 -19.05 -2.76 -18.39
CA PRO A 745 -18.86 -1.40 -18.92
C PRO A 745 -17.41 -0.92 -18.85
N PHE A 746 -16.92 -0.31 -19.94
CA PHE A 746 -15.56 0.22 -20.06
C PHE A 746 -15.41 1.59 -19.39
N TRP A 747 -14.17 1.97 -19.08
CA TRP A 747 -13.86 3.30 -18.55
C TRP A 747 -13.86 4.36 -19.68
N THR A 748 -14.73 5.36 -19.57
CA THR A 748 -14.95 6.36 -20.63
C THR A 748 -14.43 7.77 -20.30
N MET A 749 -14.19 8.10 -19.02
CA MET A 749 -13.91 9.47 -18.56
C MET A 749 -12.45 9.93 -18.76
N GLY A 750 -11.70 9.25 -19.63
CA GLY A 750 -10.31 9.58 -19.98
C GLY A 750 -9.27 9.13 -18.94
N PRO A 751 -7.98 9.17 -19.29
CA PRO A 751 -6.92 8.68 -18.43
C PRO A 751 -6.64 9.61 -17.25
N PHE A 752 -6.29 9.03 -16.10
CA PHE A 752 -5.88 9.78 -14.90
C PHE A 752 -4.73 9.07 -14.16
N CYS A 753 -4.12 9.77 -13.20
CA CYS A 753 -2.99 9.27 -12.42
C CYS A 753 -3.34 9.15 -10.94
N ALA A 754 -3.05 8.01 -10.31
CA ALA A 754 -3.18 7.80 -8.87
C ALA A 754 -1.84 7.34 -8.26
N CYS A 755 -1.40 7.99 -7.18
CA CYS A 755 -0.14 7.70 -6.48
C CYS A 755 -0.44 7.28 -5.03
N THR A 756 -0.70 5.99 -4.79
CA THR A 756 -1.34 5.51 -3.54
C THR A 756 -0.48 4.58 -2.68
N SER A 757 0.78 4.32 -3.03
CA SER A 757 1.70 3.54 -2.19
C SER A 757 3.16 3.92 -2.46
N ALA A 758 4.09 3.35 -1.70
CA ALA A 758 5.53 3.54 -1.87
C ALA A 758 6.31 2.28 -1.46
N ASN A 759 7.39 1.95 -2.17
CA ASN A 759 8.20 0.75 -1.85
C ASN A 759 9.03 0.90 -0.56
N ASN A 760 9.15 2.12 -0.02
CA ASN A 760 9.87 2.46 1.21
C ASN A 760 8.95 2.81 2.40
N ASN A 761 7.65 2.53 2.30
CA ASN A 761 6.73 2.68 3.43
C ASN A 761 6.87 1.48 4.37
N THR A 762 7.91 1.51 5.20
CA THR A 762 8.18 0.52 6.25
C THR A 762 7.55 0.99 7.57
N TYR A 763 6.78 0.14 8.22
CA TYR A 763 6.16 0.40 9.52
C TYR A 763 5.93 -0.90 10.31
N TRP A 764 5.74 -0.74 11.62
CA TRP A 764 5.31 -1.80 12.53
C TRP A 764 4.20 -1.22 13.42
N CYS A 765 3.12 -1.96 13.62
CA CYS A 765 2.00 -1.55 14.44
C CYS A 765 1.59 -2.63 15.43
N LEU A 766 1.30 -2.19 16.65
CA LEU A 766 0.65 -2.95 17.71
C LEU A 766 -0.85 -2.73 17.58
N ARG A 767 -1.62 -3.78 17.27
CA ARG A 767 -3.08 -3.77 17.29
C ARG A 767 -3.55 -4.55 18.50
N THR A 768 -4.38 -3.95 19.34
CA THR A 768 -4.89 -4.55 20.60
C THR A 768 -6.41 -4.51 20.62
N ILE A 769 -7.05 -5.63 20.95
CA ILE A 769 -8.50 -5.79 21.09
C ILE A 769 -8.79 -6.70 22.30
N ASN A 770 -9.39 -6.14 23.35
CA ASN A 770 -9.98 -6.87 24.47
C ASN A 770 -11.15 -6.09 25.08
N ASP A 771 -11.70 -6.58 26.21
CA ASP A 771 -12.87 -6.01 26.90
C ASP A 771 -12.70 -4.53 27.34
N THR A 772 -11.49 -3.98 27.31
CA THR A 772 -11.17 -2.62 27.79
C THR A 772 -10.46 -1.74 26.76
N HIS A 773 -9.71 -2.33 25.83
CA HIS A 773 -8.84 -1.61 24.89
C HIS A 773 -9.08 -2.10 23.46
N ASN A 774 -9.28 -1.17 22.53
CA ASN A 774 -9.48 -1.44 21.10
C ASN A 774 -8.71 -0.42 20.26
N PHE A 775 -7.38 -0.44 20.34
CA PHE A 775 -6.53 0.57 19.70
C PHE A 775 -5.60 -0.03 18.64
N ILE A 776 -5.02 0.85 17.83
CA ILE A 776 -3.82 0.58 17.04
C ILE A 776 -2.78 1.68 17.30
N PHE A 777 -1.53 1.26 17.50
CA PHE A 777 -0.36 2.11 17.68
C PHE A 777 0.67 1.74 16.62
N CYS A 778 1.18 2.70 15.84
CA CYS A 778 2.07 2.47 14.71
C CYS A 778 3.35 3.29 14.79
N GLU A 779 4.50 2.66 14.54
CA GLU A 779 5.78 3.31 14.34
C GLU A 779 6.26 3.14 12.90
N PHE A 780 6.51 4.26 12.23
CA PHE A 780 7.05 4.29 10.87
C PHE A 780 8.58 4.37 10.91
N ALA A 781 9.24 3.81 9.89
CA ALA A 781 10.71 3.85 9.78
C ALA A 781 11.32 5.26 9.58
N THR A 782 10.49 6.31 9.53
CA THR A 782 10.90 7.72 9.60
C THR A 782 10.98 8.27 11.03
N GLY A 783 10.50 7.54 12.04
CA GLY A 783 10.31 8.04 13.41
C GLY A 783 8.93 8.66 13.68
N PHE A 784 8.08 8.75 12.66
CA PHE A 784 6.69 9.19 12.82
C PHE A 784 5.86 8.11 13.54
N ILE A 785 4.90 8.54 14.36
CA ILE A 785 4.06 7.68 15.20
C ILE A 785 2.58 8.03 14.98
N GLU A 786 1.72 7.01 14.91
CA GLU A 786 0.27 7.14 14.89
C GLU A 786 -0.38 6.33 16.02
N TYR A 787 -1.48 6.85 16.57
CA TYR A 787 -2.33 6.15 17.54
C TYR A 787 -3.79 6.45 17.25
N PHE A 788 -4.64 5.42 17.29
CA PHE A 788 -6.09 5.56 17.18
C PHE A 788 -6.76 4.60 18.17
N ASP A 789 -7.70 5.10 18.96
CA ASP A 789 -8.66 4.28 19.72
C ASP A 789 -9.92 4.09 18.89
N LEU A 790 -10.18 2.86 18.45
CA LEU A 790 -11.29 2.52 17.56
C LEU A 790 -12.63 2.40 18.30
N ASN A 791 -12.64 2.51 19.64
CA ASN A 791 -13.89 2.70 20.38
C ASN A 791 -14.46 4.12 20.20
N THR A 792 -13.61 5.12 19.94
CA THR A 792 -14.00 6.52 19.74
C THR A 792 -13.82 7.01 18.30
N ASP A 793 -12.81 6.51 17.59
CA ASP A 793 -12.49 6.83 16.20
C ASP A 793 -12.35 5.54 15.35
N PRO A 794 -13.46 4.81 15.11
CA PRO A 794 -13.45 3.57 14.33
C PRO A 794 -13.03 3.76 12.87
N TYR A 795 -13.01 5.00 12.37
CA TYR A 795 -12.57 5.35 11.02
C TYR A 795 -11.17 5.98 10.99
N GLN A 796 -10.46 6.02 12.13
CA GLN A 796 -9.05 6.41 12.29
C GLN A 796 -8.72 7.81 11.69
N LEU A 797 -9.69 8.72 11.80
CA LEU A 797 -9.70 10.07 11.25
C LEU A 797 -8.70 11.02 11.92
N ILE A 798 -8.38 10.86 13.21
CA ILE A 798 -7.56 11.82 13.97
C ILE A 798 -6.46 11.09 14.76
N ASN A 799 -5.19 11.40 14.47
CA ASN A 799 -4.05 10.81 15.20
C ASN A 799 -4.03 11.29 16.67
N GLY A 800 -4.28 10.36 17.60
CA GLY A 800 -4.39 10.59 19.04
C GLY A 800 -3.06 10.57 19.81
N VAL A 801 -1.89 10.50 19.18
CA VAL A 801 -0.59 10.43 19.91
C VAL A 801 -0.40 11.56 20.95
N SER A 802 -1.03 12.73 20.75
CA SER A 802 -0.96 13.84 21.70
C SER A 802 -1.85 13.71 22.94
N THR A 803 -2.81 12.77 22.99
CA THR A 803 -3.63 12.53 24.19
C THR A 803 -3.04 11.47 25.13
N LEU A 804 -2.05 10.71 24.66
CA LEU A 804 -1.35 9.70 25.44
C LEU A 804 -0.34 10.31 26.41
N ASP A 805 -0.17 9.65 27.55
CA ASP A 805 0.97 9.93 28.43
C ASP A 805 2.25 9.26 27.92
N ARG A 806 3.41 9.65 28.47
CA ARG A 806 4.70 9.07 28.09
C ARG A 806 4.84 7.61 28.55
N THR A 807 4.07 7.20 29.54
CA THR A 807 4.13 5.89 30.19
C THR A 807 3.51 4.82 29.30
N ALA A 808 2.27 5.03 28.82
CA ALA A 808 1.61 4.16 27.85
C ALA A 808 2.32 4.16 26.49
N LEU A 809 2.84 5.30 26.03
CA LEU A 809 3.67 5.36 24.81
C LEU A 809 4.92 4.46 24.92
N ASN A 810 5.63 4.52 26.06
CA ASN A 810 6.80 3.66 26.30
C ASN A 810 6.42 2.17 26.42
N GLN A 811 5.29 1.84 27.05
CA GLN A 811 4.79 0.47 27.16
C GLN A 811 4.42 -0.11 25.78
N MET A 812 3.68 0.65 24.96
CA MET A 812 3.33 0.25 23.60
C MET A 812 4.56 0.11 22.71
N HIS A 813 5.56 0.99 22.85
CA HIS A 813 6.86 0.85 22.18
C HIS A 813 7.57 -0.46 22.59
N GLN A 814 7.65 -0.77 23.88
CA GLN A 814 8.27 -2.00 24.39
C GLN A 814 7.57 -3.25 23.85
N GLN A 815 6.24 -3.33 23.98
CA GLN A 815 5.44 -4.45 23.47
C GLN A 815 5.57 -4.62 21.93
N LEU A 816 5.61 -3.52 21.19
CA LEU A 816 5.84 -3.52 19.74
C LEU A 816 7.25 -4.05 19.39
N MET A 817 8.27 -3.65 20.14
CA MET A 817 9.66 -4.07 19.93
C MET A 817 9.87 -5.55 20.25
N GLU A 818 9.21 -6.08 21.28
CA GLU A 818 9.16 -7.51 21.59
C GLU A 818 8.54 -8.31 20.43
N LEU A 819 7.31 -7.97 20.02
CA LEU A 819 6.61 -8.63 18.92
C LEU A 819 7.37 -8.56 17.59
N ARG A 820 8.10 -7.48 17.31
CA ARG A 820 8.95 -7.32 16.11
C ARG A 820 10.21 -8.20 16.13
N SER A 821 10.47 -8.92 17.22
CA SER A 821 11.64 -9.81 17.38
C SER A 821 11.26 -11.26 17.70
N CYS A 822 9.97 -11.54 17.87
CA CYS A 822 9.47 -12.82 18.36
C CYS A 822 9.71 -13.97 17.38
N LYS A 823 9.97 -15.17 17.88
CA LYS A 823 10.12 -16.39 17.07
C LYS A 823 9.43 -17.59 17.69
N GLY A 824 8.59 -18.23 16.90
CA GLY A 824 7.77 -19.36 17.33
C GLY A 824 6.64 -18.92 18.25
N HIS A 825 5.60 -19.76 18.31
CA HIS A 825 4.34 -19.43 18.96
C HIS A 825 4.48 -19.04 20.45
N LYS A 826 5.54 -19.46 21.14
CA LYS A 826 5.78 -19.12 22.56
C LYS A 826 6.21 -17.68 22.78
N GLN A 827 6.97 -17.10 21.85
CA GLN A 827 7.41 -15.69 21.93
C GLN A 827 6.39 -14.76 21.27
N CYS A 828 5.78 -15.20 20.17
CA CYS A 828 4.81 -14.41 19.43
C CYS A 828 3.39 -14.41 20.02
N ASN A 829 3.14 -15.21 21.07
CA ASN A 829 1.88 -15.27 21.80
C ASN A 829 2.16 -15.39 23.32
N PRO A 830 2.73 -14.34 23.96
CA PRO A 830 2.92 -14.34 25.41
C PRO A 830 1.58 -14.54 26.11
N GLU A 831 1.52 -15.43 27.11
CA GLU A 831 0.27 -15.76 27.79
C GLU A 831 -0.02 -14.73 28.90
N THR A 832 -0.81 -13.72 28.54
CA THR A 832 -1.29 -12.66 29.44
C THR A 832 -2.16 -13.24 30.55
N GLY A 833 -1.56 -13.53 31.71
CA GLY A 833 -2.32 -14.04 32.85
C GLY A 833 -1.57 -14.24 34.18
N GLU A 834 -0.32 -14.73 34.19
CA GLU A 834 0.28 -15.26 35.43
C GLU A 834 1.48 -14.47 35.98
N SER A 835 2.25 -13.77 35.15
CA SER A 835 3.55 -13.20 35.58
C SER A 835 3.49 -11.95 36.49
N GLU A 836 2.34 -11.27 36.59
CA GLU A 836 2.21 -10.02 37.37
C GLU A 836 1.58 -10.18 38.75
N ARG A 837 1.15 -11.39 39.14
CA ARG A 837 0.42 -11.61 40.42
C ARG A 837 1.25 -12.24 41.54
N HIS A 838 2.51 -12.63 41.30
CA HIS A 838 3.29 -13.46 42.24
C HIS A 838 4.78 -13.08 42.44
N THR A 839 5.19 -11.84 42.19
CA THR A 839 6.63 -11.44 42.27
C THR A 839 6.93 -10.14 43.04
N HIS A 840 6.05 -9.69 43.94
CA HIS A 840 6.35 -8.60 44.89
C HIS A 840 6.12 -9.00 46.36
N THR A 841 6.94 -9.94 46.83
CA THR A 841 7.28 -10.11 48.24
C THR A 841 8.80 -10.09 48.41
N TYR A 842 9.37 -8.90 48.48
CA TYR A 842 10.74 -8.73 48.99
C TYR A 842 10.75 -9.13 50.47
N ARG A 843 11.32 -10.30 50.79
CA ARG A 843 11.70 -10.62 52.17
C ARG A 843 12.98 -9.86 52.51
N THR A 844 12.92 -9.07 53.57
CA THR A 844 14.09 -8.44 54.20
C THR A 844 14.86 -9.48 55.02
N SER A 845 16.13 -9.69 54.67
CA SER A 845 17.16 -10.30 55.51
C SER A 845 18.53 -9.89 54.97
#